data_AF-A0AAY4B1Q1-F1
#
_entry.id   AF-A0AAY4B1Q1-F1
#
_cell.length_a   1.000
_cell.length_b   1.000
_cell.length_c   1.000
_cell.angle_alpha   90.00
_cell.angle_beta   90.00
_cell.angle_gamma   90.00
#
_symmetry.space_group_name_H-M   'P 1'
#
loop_
_entity.id
_entity.type
_entity.pdbx_description
1 polymer ?
#
loop_
_entity_poly.entity_id
_entity_poly.type
_entity_poly.pdbx_seq_one_letter_code
_entity_poly.pdbx_strand_id
1 'polypeptide(L)'
;MWLKPEEVLLKNALKLWVTEKCNDYFILQRRRGYGEGSGGLTGLLVGTLDTVLDSTAKVAPFRILHQTPDSQVYWNIACGASQEEITQHWEWLQQNIMRTLSVFDSSEDITSFVQGKIRGLIAEEGKVSLVQEDDPEKFREALLRFESWFCLPEKEKLVTYYSCSYWRGRVPCQGWLYLSTNFLCFYSYLLGNEVKLVVSWVEISRLEKMSSVLLTESIRVCAGGEEYVFSMFLHLQQTFLIMEQLGNYAVRRLIDKEMFPDDHILSDPLQITKRGLETHARNEAFRAFFRLPREENLLEVYESFLWVPFSHFNTLGKICVSENYMCFASQDGSQCHLIIPIREILSVEKPDRSSRALTVCLRGKRALKFSEVRDFERLAGTIRRKCGSTASPQHSVSNQVTSLSEFPSSVISLKEKMKEQSWQIHFAEYGRGTSMFCTKKTRDLIVRGVPEMLRGELWMLFSGAVNDMATHPGYYTELVEASLGASSLATDEIERDLHRSLPDHPAFQSDTGISALRRVLTAYAYRNPKIGYCQAMNILTSVLLLYAKEEEAFWLLVAVCERMLPDYFNRRIIGALVDQAVFEDLIRVRLTQLTEHMTDLTFFSSVSLSWFLTLFISVLPIESAVNVVDCFFYDGIKAILQLGLATLDYNMDALLCCHDDAEAVTILNRFFDSVTNKDSPLPPTVQQASAGSNDKGTSRVDISDLIREAYEKYGDIQSEEVESMRRRNKLYVIQTLEDTTKQNVVIVSQEVKFTAGHLDELYALFKRQHFLSCYWTANSPALLHHDPSLAYLEQYQLGLSQYSLLFSLLQPWGPGTNTHSLALWAFRLIDENHDGLVNFKEFCGALGKVTGKGIYSNGTFTEKLKFLFKLHLPPGRGKVDLQAYLKQWQDEIQKKEESIKDLPRINQTQFIQLSKTLYALFHGDPEEESLFRAVARVTSLLLRMEEVGRRLQENTSPSKTSTSPLQPLSPATSTTSPFQTISPPETIASPRPDAAPVETVTSKLQVAHLGPEPSSPCKTGSDGAPASPDGSSNPSISSSTMETEPANTPSDNTAPTSPTDMEWSFSFEQILASLLNEPVLVRFIEKPVDTENLLDRARKDQLKSNATNHHCSVSFMFVISLYFYGSSKYCRIM
;
A
#
# COMPACT_ATOMS: atom_id res chain seq x y z
N MET A 1 -22.01 19.85 28.54
CA MET A 1 -20.69 20.51 28.44
C MET A 1 -20.82 22.01 28.65
N TRP A 2 -19.76 22.66 29.16
CA TRP A 2 -19.67 24.13 29.15
C TRP A 2 -19.41 24.65 27.73
N LEU A 3 -19.68 25.93 27.49
CA LEU A 3 -19.43 26.59 26.21
C LEU A 3 -18.65 27.90 26.42
N LYS A 4 -17.77 28.22 25.48
CA LYS A 4 -17.16 29.55 25.40
C LYS A 4 -18.29 30.59 25.31
N PRO A 5 -18.35 31.61 26.19
CA PRO A 5 -19.45 32.58 26.20
C PRO A 5 -19.60 33.31 24.86
N GLU A 6 -20.68 33.02 24.14
CA GLU A 6 -21.07 33.67 22.87
C GLU A 6 -22.37 34.46 23.04
N GLU A 7 -22.48 35.58 22.33
CA GLU A 7 -23.60 36.53 22.46
C GLU A 7 -24.82 36.08 21.64
N VAL A 8 -25.99 36.04 22.28
CA VAL A 8 -27.26 35.60 21.68
C VAL A 8 -28.19 36.82 21.51
N LEU A 9 -28.09 37.44 20.33
CA LEU A 9 -28.66 38.75 20.00
C LEU A 9 -30.20 38.86 20.01
N LEU A 10 -30.96 37.76 20.13
CA LEU A 10 -32.43 37.77 20.01
C LEU A 10 -33.15 36.90 21.06
N LYS A 11 -33.70 37.53 22.11
CA LYS A 11 -34.62 36.87 23.05
C LYS A 11 -35.95 36.55 22.36
N ASN A 12 -36.13 35.29 21.95
CA ASN A 12 -37.40 34.67 21.52
C ASN A 12 -38.05 35.14 20.19
N ALA A 13 -37.34 35.79 19.27
CA ALA A 13 -37.90 36.25 17.98
C ALA A 13 -38.68 35.17 17.19
N LEU A 14 -38.26 33.90 17.29
CA LEU A 14 -38.88 32.74 16.62
C LEU A 14 -39.57 31.74 17.60
N LYS A 15 -39.57 31.99 18.91
CA LYS A 15 -40.13 31.10 19.97
C LYS A 15 -39.73 29.61 19.86
N LEU A 16 -38.45 29.36 19.55
CA LEU A 16 -37.87 28.02 19.33
C LEU A 16 -37.44 27.29 20.62
N TRP A 17 -37.33 28.02 21.73
CA TRP A 17 -36.84 27.53 23.01
C TRP A 17 -37.90 27.71 24.09
N VAL A 18 -37.96 26.75 25.01
CA VAL A 18 -38.86 26.72 26.18
C VAL A 18 -37.97 26.79 27.42
N THR A 19 -38.16 27.80 28.27
CA THR A 19 -37.46 27.87 29.56
C THR A 19 -38.01 26.82 30.50
N GLU A 20 -37.15 26.00 31.10
CA GLU A 20 -37.54 24.98 32.10
C GLU A 20 -37.19 25.41 33.53
N LYS A 21 -36.05 26.08 33.72
CA LYS A 21 -35.60 26.65 34.99
C LYS A 21 -35.00 28.04 34.73
N CYS A 22 -35.21 28.98 35.64
CA CYS A 22 -34.53 30.28 35.61
C CYS A 22 -34.34 30.82 37.02
N ASN A 23 -33.34 31.68 37.19
CA ASN A 23 -33.17 32.57 38.34
C ASN A 23 -32.68 33.94 37.83
N ASP A 24 -32.22 34.81 38.73
CA ASP A 24 -31.88 36.21 38.41
C ASP A 24 -30.69 36.37 37.43
N TYR A 25 -29.87 35.32 37.26
CA TYR A 25 -28.65 35.34 36.43
C TYR A 25 -28.59 34.26 35.35
N PHE A 26 -29.34 33.15 35.50
CA PHE A 26 -29.25 31.99 34.60
C PHE A 26 -30.62 31.50 34.11
N ILE A 27 -30.67 31.06 32.86
CA ILE A 27 -31.88 30.52 32.21
C ILE A 27 -31.54 29.19 31.52
N LEU A 28 -32.11 28.08 32.01
CA LEU A 28 -32.06 26.77 31.36
C LEU A 28 -33.22 26.64 30.38
N GLN A 29 -32.92 26.29 29.12
CA GLN A 29 -33.91 26.15 28.06
C GLN A 29 -33.80 24.79 27.34
N ARG A 30 -34.96 24.19 27.04
CA ARG A 30 -35.13 23.04 26.13
C ARG A 30 -35.58 23.51 24.74
N ARG A 31 -35.12 22.84 23.69
CA ARG A 31 -35.51 23.07 22.29
C ARG A 31 -36.94 22.55 22.06
N ARG A 32 -37.79 23.38 21.46
CA ARG A 32 -39.21 23.09 21.29
C ARG A 32 -39.41 21.98 20.25
N GLY A 33 -40.15 20.92 20.62
CA GLY A 33 -40.33 19.71 19.83
C GLY A 33 -39.44 18.53 20.23
N TYR A 34 -38.48 18.72 21.14
CA TYR A 34 -37.71 17.62 21.74
C TYR A 34 -38.41 17.09 23.00
N GLY A 35 -38.64 15.78 23.09
CA GLY A 35 -39.12 15.11 24.33
C GLY A 35 -40.64 15.04 24.55
N GLU A 36 -41.48 15.66 23.71
CA GLU A 36 -42.96 15.58 23.83
C GLU A 36 -43.59 15.06 22.53
N GLY A 37 -44.33 13.96 22.62
CA GLY A 37 -44.89 13.22 21.48
C GLY A 37 -46.03 13.93 20.74
N SER A 38 -45.72 14.99 20.01
CA SER A 38 -46.69 15.75 19.19
C SER A 38 -46.17 15.96 17.75
N GLY A 39 -46.63 15.11 16.83
CA GLY A 39 -46.26 15.14 15.41
C GLY A 39 -46.88 16.31 14.63
N GLY A 40 -46.46 17.54 14.92
CA GLY A 40 -46.95 18.76 14.28
C GLY A 40 -46.02 19.29 13.18
N LEU A 41 -46.61 19.73 12.06
CA LEU A 41 -45.91 20.36 10.92
C LEU A 41 -44.99 21.54 11.29
N THR A 42 -45.26 22.19 12.42
CA THR A 42 -44.42 23.28 12.97
C THR A 42 -43.01 22.84 13.33
N GLY A 43 -42.78 21.58 13.72
CA GLY A 43 -41.43 21.08 14.02
C GLY A 43 -40.53 21.00 12.79
N LEU A 44 -41.09 20.70 11.62
CA LEU A 44 -40.35 20.54 10.37
C LEU A 44 -39.86 21.89 9.81
N LEU A 45 -40.70 22.92 9.89
CA LEU A 45 -40.38 24.28 9.45
C LEU A 45 -39.27 24.93 10.30
N VAL A 46 -39.25 24.64 11.61
CA VAL A 46 -38.18 25.10 12.52
C VAL A 46 -36.82 24.54 12.10
N GLY A 47 -36.72 23.22 11.88
CA GLY A 47 -35.45 22.59 11.49
C GLY A 47 -34.89 23.09 10.15
N THR A 48 -35.76 23.57 9.25
CA THR A 48 -35.34 24.20 8.00
C THR A 48 -34.72 25.58 8.25
N LEU A 49 -35.43 26.45 8.97
CA LEU A 49 -35.01 27.84 9.20
C LEU A 49 -33.74 27.96 10.06
N ASP A 50 -33.58 27.06 11.04
CA ASP A 50 -32.38 26.91 11.88
C ASP A 50 -31.08 26.71 11.08
N THR A 51 -31.15 26.34 9.80
CA THR A 51 -29.97 26.01 8.96
C THR A 51 -29.37 27.24 8.26
N VAL A 52 -30.01 28.41 8.37
CA VAL A 52 -29.59 29.64 7.68
C VAL A 52 -29.08 30.73 8.63
N LEU A 53 -29.38 30.64 9.94
CA LEU A 53 -29.29 31.79 10.85
C LEU A 53 -28.44 31.62 12.12
N ASP A 54 -28.00 30.41 12.48
CA ASP A 54 -27.24 30.21 13.74
C ASP A 54 -26.21 29.07 13.59
N SER A 55 -24.94 29.42 13.31
CA SER A 55 -23.91 28.48 12.85
C SER A 55 -23.02 27.87 13.95
N THR A 56 -23.20 28.25 15.22
CA THR A 56 -22.48 27.66 16.37
C THR A 56 -23.37 26.88 17.36
N ALA A 57 -24.70 26.88 17.17
CA ALA A 57 -25.68 26.38 18.16
C ALA A 57 -26.51 25.14 17.73
N LYS A 58 -25.88 24.18 17.04
CA LYS A 58 -26.38 22.81 16.81
C LYS A 58 -25.25 21.85 17.23
N VAL A 59 -25.46 20.76 17.97
CA VAL A 59 -26.67 19.88 18.02
C VAL A 59 -27.08 19.51 19.47
N ALA A 60 -27.34 20.50 20.34
CA ALA A 60 -27.83 20.25 21.71
C ALA A 60 -29.32 20.58 21.89
N PRO A 61 -30.15 19.69 22.49
CA PRO A 61 -31.54 19.97 22.84
C PRO A 61 -31.72 20.84 24.10
N PHE A 62 -30.71 20.95 24.97
CA PHE A 62 -30.74 21.82 26.14
C PHE A 62 -29.57 22.81 26.16
N ARG A 63 -29.81 24.01 26.72
CA ARG A 63 -28.78 25.04 26.95
C ARG A 63 -29.00 25.83 28.24
N ILE A 64 -27.93 26.44 28.77
CA ILE A 64 -27.99 27.45 29.83
C ILE A 64 -27.45 28.77 29.27
N LEU A 65 -28.25 29.82 29.44
CA LEU A 65 -27.87 31.20 29.15
C LEU A 65 -27.55 31.95 30.46
N HIS A 66 -26.57 32.84 30.43
CA HIS A 66 -26.34 33.89 31.42
C HIS A 66 -27.05 35.20 31.00
N GLN A 67 -27.61 35.91 31.98
CA GLN A 67 -28.29 37.22 31.88
C GLN A 67 -27.91 38.07 33.12
N THR A 68 -28.04 39.39 33.05
CA THR A 68 -28.26 40.24 34.25
C THR A 68 -29.62 40.95 34.16
N PRO A 69 -30.24 41.36 35.29
CA PRO A 69 -31.63 41.89 35.29
C PRO A 69 -31.85 43.15 34.44
N ASP A 70 -30.80 43.94 34.24
CA ASP A 70 -30.75 45.18 33.45
C ASP A 70 -30.35 44.96 31.97
N SER A 71 -29.73 43.84 31.65
CA SER A 71 -29.18 43.57 30.32
C SER A 71 -30.19 42.90 29.39
N GLN A 72 -30.25 43.41 28.16
CA GLN A 72 -30.95 42.78 27.04
C GLN A 72 -30.07 41.75 26.30
N VAL A 73 -28.82 41.59 26.71
CA VAL A 73 -27.84 40.68 26.10
C VAL A 73 -27.81 39.35 26.85
N TYR A 74 -27.79 38.24 26.11
CA TYR A 74 -27.76 36.88 26.63
C TYR A 74 -26.46 36.21 26.21
N TRP A 75 -25.84 35.45 27.10
CA TRP A 75 -24.61 34.72 26.82
C TRP A 75 -24.84 33.22 26.90
N ASN A 76 -24.57 32.48 25.83
CA ASN A 76 -24.66 31.02 25.85
C ASN A 76 -23.44 30.44 26.58
N ILE A 77 -23.63 29.70 27.68
CA ILE A 77 -22.53 29.27 28.56
C ILE A 77 -22.44 27.76 28.81
N ALA A 78 -23.48 26.99 28.48
CA ALA A 78 -23.46 25.53 28.53
C ALA A 78 -24.54 24.93 27.62
N CYS A 79 -24.33 23.70 27.18
CA CYS A 79 -25.33 22.89 26.49
C CYS A 79 -25.29 21.43 26.94
N GLY A 80 -26.33 20.65 26.60
CA GLY A 80 -26.40 19.24 26.95
C GLY A 80 -27.29 18.42 26.02
N ALA A 81 -26.88 17.17 25.79
CA ALA A 81 -27.58 16.16 25.01
C ALA A 81 -28.80 15.59 25.74
N SER A 82 -28.75 15.53 27.08
CA SER A 82 -29.82 15.02 27.95
C SER A 82 -30.21 16.02 29.04
N GLN A 83 -31.35 15.78 29.70
CA GLN A 83 -31.85 16.67 30.76
C GLN A 83 -31.04 16.52 32.06
N GLU A 84 -30.46 15.34 32.27
CA GLU A 84 -29.57 15.00 33.39
C GLU A 84 -28.25 15.76 33.27
N GLU A 85 -27.61 15.72 32.10
CA GLU A 85 -26.33 16.41 31.82
C GLU A 85 -26.45 17.92 32.09
N ILE A 86 -27.46 18.57 31.49
CA ILE A 86 -27.63 20.02 31.67
C ILE A 86 -28.05 20.39 33.10
N THR A 87 -28.71 19.49 33.83
CA THR A 87 -29.07 19.71 35.23
C THR A 87 -27.85 19.67 36.14
N GLN A 88 -26.83 18.85 35.86
CA GLN A 88 -25.56 18.87 36.60
C GLN A 88 -24.85 20.23 36.45
N HIS A 89 -24.76 20.76 35.22
CA HIS A 89 -24.22 22.10 34.98
C HIS A 89 -25.03 23.20 35.69
N TRP A 90 -26.36 23.09 35.70
CA TRP A 90 -27.24 24.01 36.42
C TRP A 90 -26.99 24.00 37.93
N GLU A 91 -26.96 22.82 38.54
CA GLU A 91 -26.72 22.67 39.99
C GLU A 91 -25.33 23.13 40.38
N TRP A 92 -24.32 22.90 39.53
CA TRP A 92 -22.97 23.43 39.74
C TRP A 92 -22.98 24.98 39.82
N LEU A 93 -23.71 25.68 38.95
CA LEU A 93 -23.87 27.14 39.02
C LEU A 93 -24.56 27.60 40.31
N GLN A 94 -25.62 26.90 40.74
CA GLN A 94 -26.34 27.22 41.98
C GLN A 94 -25.43 27.09 43.22
N GLN A 95 -24.57 26.06 43.25
CA GLN A 95 -23.71 25.78 44.40
C GLN A 95 -22.45 26.66 44.43
N ASN A 96 -21.79 26.85 43.28
CA ASN A 96 -20.43 27.39 43.21
C ASN A 96 -20.33 28.86 42.77
N ILE A 97 -21.36 29.41 42.13
CA ILE A 97 -21.33 30.78 41.57
C ILE A 97 -22.40 31.69 42.17
N MET A 98 -23.65 31.24 42.33
CA MET A 98 -24.78 32.12 42.70
C MET A 98 -24.56 32.97 43.95
N ARG A 99 -23.94 32.43 45.01
CA ARG A 99 -23.66 33.17 46.26
C ARG A 99 -22.62 34.29 46.11
N THR A 100 -21.81 34.25 45.05
CA THR A 100 -20.81 35.27 44.75
C THR A 100 -21.38 36.35 43.82
N LEU A 101 -22.35 36.02 42.96
CA LEU A 101 -22.96 37.02 42.06
C LEU A 101 -23.68 38.13 42.84
N SER A 102 -24.32 37.79 43.96
CA SER A 102 -24.98 38.76 44.85
C SER A 102 -24.04 39.65 45.67
N VAL A 103 -22.74 39.67 45.37
CA VAL A 103 -21.71 40.51 46.02
C VAL A 103 -21.23 41.63 45.10
N PHE A 104 -21.59 41.60 43.80
CA PHE A 104 -21.22 42.62 42.83
C PHE A 104 -22.35 43.64 42.64
N ASP A 105 -22.01 44.93 42.72
CA ASP A 105 -22.96 46.04 42.48
C ASP A 105 -23.13 46.39 40.99
N SER A 106 -22.37 45.74 40.09
CA SER A 106 -22.30 46.03 38.65
C SER A 106 -22.54 44.78 37.81
N SER A 107 -23.49 44.88 36.87
CA SER A 107 -23.84 43.81 35.94
C SER A 107 -22.76 43.48 34.91
N GLU A 108 -21.89 44.44 34.60
CA GLU A 108 -20.71 44.23 33.76
C GLU A 108 -19.65 43.40 34.50
N ASP A 109 -19.47 43.62 35.81
CA ASP A 109 -18.60 42.82 36.66
C ASP A 109 -19.17 41.41 36.89
N ILE A 110 -20.48 41.28 37.13
CA ILE A 110 -21.18 39.98 37.21
C ILE A 110 -20.94 39.18 35.93
N THR A 111 -21.15 39.80 34.77
CA THR A 111 -20.99 39.14 33.47
C THR A 111 -19.53 38.77 33.21
N SER A 112 -18.59 39.68 33.51
CA SER A 112 -17.15 39.42 33.37
C SER A 112 -16.67 38.30 34.30
N PHE A 113 -17.16 38.25 35.54
CA PHE A 113 -16.87 37.18 36.50
C PHE A 113 -17.42 35.83 36.04
N VAL A 114 -18.67 35.78 35.57
CA VAL A 114 -19.27 34.56 35.01
C VAL A 114 -18.48 34.11 33.79
N GLN A 115 -18.21 34.99 32.81
CA GLN A 115 -17.43 34.62 31.63
C GLN A 115 -16.02 34.11 31.99
N GLY A 116 -15.34 34.77 32.94
CA GLY A 116 -14.03 34.35 33.44
C GLY A 116 -14.07 32.97 34.11
N LYS A 117 -15.12 32.69 34.92
CA LYS A 117 -15.31 31.38 35.56
C LYS A 117 -15.61 30.27 34.57
N ILE A 118 -16.51 30.49 33.59
CA ILE A 118 -16.82 29.49 32.57
C ILE A 118 -15.60 29.18 31.69
N ARG A 119 -14.84 30.21 31.27
CA ARG A 119 -13.55 30.01 30.57
C ARG A 119 -12.53 29.26 31.43
N GLY A 120 -12.54 29.48 32.75
CA GLY A 120 -11.71 28.74 33.71
C GLY A 120 -12.05 27.25 33.79
N LEU A 121 -13.34 26.89 33.81
CA LEU A 121 -13.80 25.49 33.81
C LEU A 121 -13.40 24.75 32.53
N ILE A 122 -13.59 25.39 31.37
CA ILE A 122 -13.17 24.84 30.07
C ILE A 122 -11.65 24.60 30.05
N ALA A 123 -10.86 25.51 30.62
CA ALA A 123 -9.41 25.38 30.75
C ALA A 123 -8.96 24.38 31.84
N GLU A 124 -9.90 23.85 32.65
CA GLU A 124 -9.65 22.83 33.66
C GLU A 124 -10.04 21.43 33.15
N GLU A 125 -11.19 21.31 32.50
CA GLU A 125 -11.61 20.11 31.74
C GLU A 125 -10.60 19.80 30.61
N GLY A 126 -10.10 20.82 29.90
CA GLY A 126 -9.14 20.66 28.80
C GLY A 126 -7.74 20.15 29.19
N LYS A 127 -7.38 20.04 30.48
CA LYS A 127 -6.04 19.58 30.90
C LYS A 127 -5.80 18.08 30.72
N VAL A 128 -6.83 17.29 30.43
CA VAL A 128 -6.78 15.82 30.40
C VAL A 128 -6.51 15.26 28.99
N SER A 129 -6.30 16.09 27.97
CA SER A 129 -5.94 15.63 26.61
C SER A 129 -5.00 16.59 25.88
N LEU A 130 -3.84 16.07 25.47
CA LEU A 130 -2.77 16.80 24.77
C LEU A 130 -3.08 16.98 23.27
N VAL A 131 -4.19 17.65 22.95
CA VAL A 131 -4.58 17.98 21.57
C VAL A 131 -4.55 19.50 21.41
N GLN A 132 -3.63 19.99 20.57
CA GLN A 132 -3.58 21.38 20.13
C GLN A 132 -3.84 21.46 18.61
N GLU A 133 -5.02 20.98 18.21
CA GLU A 133 -5.73 21.55 17.07
C GLU A 133 -6.57 22.74 17.58
N ASP A 134 -6.93 23.68 16.72
CA ASP A 134 -7.55 24.96 17.14
C ASP A 134 -8.92 24.81 17.82
N ASP A 135 -9.57 23.64 17.69
CA ASP A 135 -10.73 23.26 18.50
C ASP A 135 -10.90 21.71 18.57
N PRO A 136 -10.49 21.06 19.68
CA PRO A 136 -10.65 19.62 19.86
C PRO A 136 -12.11 19.16 19.94
N GLU A 137 -13.05 20.02 20.32
CA GLU A 137 -14.48 19.69 20.41
C GLU A 137 -15.10 19.60 19.02
N LYS A 138 -14.75 20.53 18.13
CA LYS A 138 -15.14 20.49 16.71
C LYS A 138 -14.55 19.27 15.99
N PHE A 139 -13.31 18.87 16.29
CA PHE A 139 -12.77 17.61 15.75
C PHE A 139 -13.57 16.39 16.24
N ARG A 140 -13.95 16.35 17.53
CA ARG A 140 -14.79 15.26 18.07
C ARG A 140 -16.19 15.24 17.43
N GLU A 141 -16.81 16.39 17.18
CA GLU A 141 -18.05 16.43 16.38
C GLU A 141 -17.85 15.95 14.95
N ALA A 142 -16.74 16.33 14.31
CA ALA A 142 -16.41 15.89 12.95
C ALA A 142 -16.21 14.38 12.86
N LEU A 143 -15.56 13.77 13.86
CA LEU A 143 -15.40 12.32 13.99
C LEU A 143 -16.75 11.60 14.13
N LEU A 144 -17.62 12.04 15.04
CA LEU A 144 -18.95 11.44 15.23
C LEU A 144 -19.82 11.55 13.95
N ARG A 145 -19.71 12.64 13.20
CA ARG A 145 -20.36 12.81 11.89
C ARG A 145 -19.76 11.87 10.84
N PHE A 146 -18.43 11.71 10.82
CA PHE A 146 -17.73 10.80 9.91
C PHE A 146 -18.15 9.34 10.14
N GLU A 147 -18.13 8.88 11.39
CA GLU A 147 -18.59 7.54 11.79
C GLU A 147 -20.05 7.32 11.38
N SER A 148 -20.95 8.25 11.77
CA SER A 148 -22.38 8.16 11.50
C SER A 148 -22.76 8.23 10.02
N TRP A 149 -22.03 8.99 9.19
CA TRP A 149 -22.37 9.17 7.78
C TRP A 149 -21.71 8.15 6.87
N PHE A 150 -20.45 7.81 7.09
CA PHE A 150 -19.72 6.94 6.16
C PHE A 150 -19.91 5.46 6.46
N CYS A 151 -20.13 5.09 7.73
CA CYS A 151 -20.29 3.69 8.17
C CYS A 151 -19.08 2.83 7.77
N LEU A 152 -17.88 3.35 8.07
CA LEU A 152 -16.61 2.65 7.93
C LEU A 152 -16.32 1.87 9.23
N PRO A 153 -15.48 0.82 9.22
CA PRO A 153 -15.16 0.06 10.43
C PRO A 153 -14.55 0.92 11.52
N GLU A 154 -14.79 0.60 12.79
CA GLU A 154 -14.34 1.35 13.99
C GLU A 154 -12.81 1.56 14.09
N LYS A 155 -12.03 0.83 13.29
CA LYS A 155 -10.57 0.98 13.18
C LYS A 155 -10.15 2.08 12.18
N GLU A 156 -11.07 2.65 11.41
CA GLU A 156 -10.77 3.68 10.42
C GLU A 156 -10.69 5.06 11.07
N LYS A 157 -9.47 5.58 11.16
CA LYS A 157 -9.17 6.83 11.85
C LYS A 157 -9.33 8.04 10.94
N LEU A 158 -10.19 8.98 11.34
CA LEU A 158 -10.21 10.33 10.76
C LEU A 158 -8.87 11.04 11.06
N VAL A 159 -8.22 11.57 10.02
CA VAL A 159 -6.94 12.28 10.11
C VAL A 159 -7.15 13.79 10.15
N THR A 160 -8.05 14.32 9.32
CA THR A 160 -8.50 15.73 9.35
C THR A 160 -9.76 15.93 8.51
N TYR A 161 -10.37 17.13 8.54
CA TYR A 161 -11.56 17.47 7.78
C TYR A 161 -11.55 18.95 7.34
N TYR A 162 -12.24 19.27 6.24
CA TYR A 162 -12.27 20.59 5.62
C TYR A 162 -13.67 20.93 5.08
N SER A 163 -14.10 22.18 5.23
CA SER A 163 -15.27 22.68 4.50
C SER A 163 -14.87 22.98 3.05
N CYS A 164 -15.72 22.58 2.09
CA CYS A 164 -15.49 22.79 0.66
C CYS A 164 -16.80 22.69 -0.15
N SER A 165 -16.72 22.86 -1.47
CA SER A 165 -17.79 22.55 -2.42
C SER A 165 -17.33 21.54 -3.45
N TYR A 166 -18.04 20.41 -3.54
CA TYR A 166 -17.89 19.38 -4.56
C TYR A 166 -18.74 19.71 -5.79
N TRP A 167 -18.19 19.60 -7.00
CA TRP A 167 -18.90 19.90 -8.23
C TRP A 167 -19.49 18.64 -8.88
N ARG A 168 -20.81 18.52 -8.83
CA ARG A 168 -21.54 17.49 -9.61
C ARG A 168 -21.90 18.09 -10.97
N GLY A 169 -20.96 18.02 -11.92
CA GLY A 169 -21.05 18.73 -13.18
C GLY A 169 -20.99 20.25 -12.97
N ARG A 170 -22.07 20.97 -13.30
CA ARG A 170 -22.16 22.44 -13.10
C ARG A 170 -22.80 22.87 -11.78
N VAL A 171 -23.15 21.94 -10.89
CA VAL A 171 -23.81 22.24 -9.61
C VAL A 171 -22.82 22.06 -8.45
N PRO A 172 -22.51 23.11 -7.67
CA PRO A 172 -21.71 22.98 -6.46
C PRO A 172 -22.56 22.49 -5.29
N CYS A 173 -22.19 21.35 -4.73
CA CYS A 173 -22.71 20.82 -3.47
C CYS A 173 -21.78 21.27 -2.34
N GLN A 174 -22.18 22.27 -1.56
CA GLN A 174 -21.43 22.71 -0.38
C GLN A 174 -21.50 21.64 0.72
N GLY A 175 -20.37 21.30 1.32
CA GLY A 175 -20.29 20.22 2.29
C GLY A 175 -18.94 20.12 3.02
N TRP A 176 -18.64 18.91 3.46
CA TRP A 176 -17.46 18.61 4.26
C TRP A 176 -16.68 17.45 3.64
N LEU A 177 -15.39 17.68 3.41
CA LEU A 177 -14.40 16.68 3.00
C LEU A 177 -13.74 16.13 4.27
N TYR A 178 -13.73 14.82 4.41
CA TYR A 178 -13.13 14.08 5.52
C TYR A 178 -12.00 13.22 4.96
N LEU A 179 -10.81 13.36 5.53
CA LEU A 179 -9.63 12.61 5.13
C LEU A 179 -9.27 11.63 6.25
N SER A 180 -9.33 10.33 5.97
CA SER A 180 -8.97 9.26 6.90
C SER A 180 -7.72 8.51 6.43
N THR A 181 -7.19 7.59 7.24
CA THR A 181 -5.98 6.81 6.91
C THR A 181 -6.08 6.09 5.55
N ASN A 182 -7.25 5.56 5.19
CA ASN A 182 -7.45 4.72 4.00
C ASN A 182 -8.42 5.32 2.95
N PHE A 183 -9.16 6.39 3.28
CA PHE A 183 -10.20 6.95 2.41
C PHE A 183 -10.24 8.50 2.36
N LEU A 184 -10.67 8.98 1.19
CA LEU A 184 -11.22 10.31 0.95
C LEU A 184 -12.75 10.19 0.98
N CYS A 185 -13.39 10.88 1.92
CA CYS A 185 -14.83 10.85 2.12
C CYS A 185 -15.43 12.26 1.99
N PHE A 186 -16.61 12.41 1.38
CA PHE A 186 -17.30 13.71 1.29
C PHE A 186 -18.79 13.58 1.59
N TYR A 187 -19.33 14.54 2.33
CA TYR A 187 -20.75 14.63 2.66
C TYR A 187 -21.32 16.03 2.39
N SER A 188 -22.47 16.08 1.73
CA SER A 188 -23.32 17.27 1.57
C SER A 188 -24.79 16.87 1.70
N TYR A 189 -25.60 17.73 2.32
CA TYR A 189 -27.06 17.60 2.33
C TYR A 189 -27.68 18.98 2.12
N LEU A 190 -28.34 19.18 0.97
CA LEU A 190 -28.89 20.48 0.58
C LEU A 190 -30.23 20.30 -0.16
N LEU A 191 -31.26 21.01 0.33
CA LEU A 191 -32.62 21.01 -0.25
C LEU A 191 -33.22 19.59 -0.44
N GLY A 192 -32.91 18.66 0.46
CA GLY A 192 -33.36 17.26 0.40
C GLY A 192 -32.49 16.32 -0.44
N ASN A 193 -31.50 16.85 -1.16
CA ASN A 193 -30.52 16.04 -1.89
C ASN A 193 -29.32 15.73 -1.00
N GLU A 194 -29.09 14.45 -0.75
CA GLU A 194 -27.88 13.93 -0.09
C GLU A 194 -26.81 13.58 -1.14
N VAL A 195 -25.55 13.91 -0.86
CA VAL A 195 -24.38 13.49 -1.64
C VAL A 195 -23.34 12.93 -0.67
N LYS A 196 -23.11 11.62 -0.76
CA LYS A 196 -22.10 10.87 -0.02
C LYS A 196 -21.10 10.26 -1.00
N LEU A 197 -19.80 10.53 -0.81
CA LEU A 197 -18.70 9.92 -1.57
C LEU A 197 -17.75 9.22 -0.60
N VAL A 198 -17.21 8.07 -1.03
CA VAL A 198 -16.14 7.32 -0.34
C VAL A 198 -15.22 6.74 -1.43
N VAL A 199 -13.99 7.23 -1.49
CA VAL A 199 -12.97 6.82 -2.47
C VAL A 199 -11.74 6.36 -1.69
N SER A 200 -11.13 5.20 -1.99
CA SER A 200 -9.90 4.82 -1.30
C SER A 200 -8.68 5.52 -1.89
N TRP A 201 -7.67 5.82 -1.05
CA TRP A 201 -6.41 6.42 -1.52
C TRP A 201 -5.68 5.57 -2.57
N VAL A 202 -5.88 4.25 -2.58
CA VAL A 202 -5.32 3.33 -3.60
C VAL A 202 -6.16 3.22 -4.88
N GLU A 203 -7.28 3.94 -4.97
CA GLU A 203 -8.13 4.01 -6.18
C GLU A 203 -7.92 5.34 -6.94
N ILE A 204 -7.14 6.27 -6.38
CA ILE A 204 -6.85 7.60 -6.95
C ILE A 204 -5.64 7.51 -7.88
N SER A 205 -5.87 7.71 -9.17
CA SER A 205 -4.83 7.69 -10.21
C SER A 205 -4.13 9.03 -10.39
N ARG A 206 -4.81 10.14 -10.07
CA ARG A 206 -4.30 11.50 -10.30
C ARG A 206 -4.90 12.49 -9.29
N LEU A 207 -4.04 13.36 -8.75
CA LEU A 207 -4.40 14.38 -7.76
C LEU A 207 -3.75 15.71 -8.19
N GLU A 208 -4.55 16.72 -8.53
CA GLU A 208 -4.06 17.97 -9.13
C GLU A 208 -4.74 19.22 -8.59
N LYS A 209 -3.99 20.33 -8.59
CA LYS A 209 -4.54 21.67 -8.39
C LYS A 209 -4.96 22.24 -9.73
N MET A 210 -6.15 22.80 -9.78
CA MET A 210 -6.67 23.52 -10.95
C MET A 210 -6.98 24.97 -10.59
N SER A 211 -6.59 25.88 -11.47
CA SER A 211 -7.12 27.24 -11.55
C SER A 211 -7.74 27.44 -12.92
N SER A 212 -8.87 28.15 -13.00
CA SER A 212 -9.52 28.49 -14.26
C SER A 212 -10.28 29.81 -14.14
N VAL A 213 -10.61 30.43 -15.28
CA VAL A 213 -11.35 31.72 -15.28
C VAL A 213 -12.79 31.56 -14.73
N LEU A 214 -13.33 30.34 -14.67
CA LEU A 214 -14.70 30.04 -14.24
C LEU A 214 -14.81 29.40 -12.85
N LEU A 215 -13.71 28.87 -12.31
CA LEU A 215 -13.64 28.24 -10.99
C LEU A 215 -12.41 28.79 -10.26
N THR A 216 -12.63 29.25 -9.03
CA THR A 216 -11.55 29.49 -8.05
C THR A 216 -10.66 28.26 -7.92
N GLU A 217 -9.46 28.44 -7.35
CA GLU A 217 -8.55 27.34 -7.05
C GLU A 217 -9.28 26.11 -6.48
N SER A 218 -8.99 24.97 -7.08
CA SER A 218 -9.72 23.71 -6.89
C SER A 218 -8.78 22.51 -6.92
N ILE A 219 -9.22 21.39 -6.37
CA ILE A 219 -8.51 20.13 -6.35
C ILE A 219 -9.30 19.15 -7.22
N ARG A 220 -8.69 18.64 -8.29
CA ARG A 220 -9.18 17.51 -9.07
C ARG A 220 -8.62 16.22 -8.48
N VAL A 221 -9.50 15.25 -8.28
CA VAL A 221 -9.17 13.87 -7.90
C VAL A 221 -9.73 12.96 -8.99
N CYS A 222 -8.89 12.22 -9.68
CA CYS A 222 -9.33 11.19 -10.63
C CYS A 222 -9.22 9.82 -9.95
N ALA A 223 -10.30 9.04 -9.93
CA ALA A 223 -10.33 7.73 -9.29
C ALA A 223 -11.29 6.76 -10.00
N GLY A 224 -10.82 5.54 -10.30
CA GLY A 224 -11.64 4.52 -10.97
C GLY A 224 -12.20 4.93 -12.36
N GLY A 225 -11.60 5.92 -13.01
CA GLY A 225 -12.08 6.51 -14.28
C GLY A 225 -13.01 7.73 -14.11
N GLU A 226 -13.48 8.02 -12.90
CA GLU A 226 -14.34 9.18 -12.59
C GLU A 226 -13.51 10.39 -12.14
N GLU A 227 -14.01 11.61 -12.38
CA GLU A 227 -13.39 12.87 -11.94
C GLU A 227 -14.21 13.57 -10.84
N TYR A 228 -13.56 13.87 -9.73
CA TYR A 228 -14.14 14.57 -8.59
C TYR A 228 -13.44 15.91 -8.39
N VAL A 229 -14.17 17.02 -8.51
CA VAL A 229 -13.62 18.38 -8.38
C VAL A 229 -14.13 19.04 -7.10
N PHE A 230 -13.21 19.46 -6.24
CA PHE A 230 -13.48 20.14 -4.97
C PHE A 230 -12.91 21.57 -4.98
N SER A 231 -13.58 22.51 -4.34
CA SER A 231 -13.25 23.95 -4.38
C SER A 231 -13.68 24.66 -3.09
N MET A 232 -13.54 25.99 -3.02
CA MET A 232 -13.95 26.81 -1.86
C MET A 232 -13.25 26.41 -0.54
N PHE A 233 -12.03 25.89 -0.62
CA PHE A 233 -11.22 25.57 0.55
C PHE A 233 -10.62 26.85 1.16
N LEU A 234 -10.63 26.97 2.49
CA LEU A 234 -9.98 28.07 3.21
C LEU A 234 -8.45 28.05 3.05
N HIS A 235 -7.85 26.85 3.00
CA HIS A 235 -6.40 26.63 2.97
C HIS A 235 -6.01 25.54 1.95
N LEU A 236 -6.39 25.73 0.68
CA LEU A 236 -6.23 24.74 -0.40
C LEU A 236 -4.82 24.11 -0.45
N GLN A 237 -3.77 24.92 -0.32
CA GLN A 237 -2.38 24.45 -0.34
C GLN A 237 -2.07 23.42 0.77
N GLN A 238 -2.61 23.63 1.99
CA GLN A 238 -2.44 22.70 3.10
C GLN A 238 -3.31 21.45 2.90
N THR A 239 -4.58 21.61 2.49
CA THR A 239 -5.47 20.49 2.19
C THR A 239 -4.86 19.57 1.14
N PHE A 240 -4.35 20.13 0.03
CA PHE A 240 -3.69 19.36 -1.03
C PHE A 240 -2.47 18.59 -0.52
N LEU A 241 -1.62 19.21 0.31
CA LEU A 241 -0.42 18.55 0.84
C LEU A 241 -0.77 17.34 1.72
N ILE A 242 -1.84 17.44 2.53
CA ILE A 242 -2.33 16.28 3.32
C ILE A 242 -2.88 15.18 2.41
N MET A 243 -3.62 15.54 1.35
CA MET A 243 -4.13 14.57 0.37
C MET A 243 -3.00 13.87 -0.40
N GLU A 244 -1.97 14.61 -0.80
CA GLU A 244 -0.77 14.09 -1.47
C GLU A 244 0.00 13.13 -0.56
N GLN A 245 0.18 13.47 0.72
CA GLN A 245 0.87 12.62 1.69
C GLN A 245 0.06 11.37 2.06
N LEU A 246 -1.28 11.46 2.20
CA LEU A 246 -2.14 10.29 2.43
C LEU A 246 -2.18 9.35 1.21
N GLY A 247 -2.27 9.90 0.00
CA GLY A 247 -2.19 9.12 -1.24
C GLY A 247 -0.87 8.37 -1.35
N ASN A 248 0.26 9.07 -1.24
CA ASN A 248 1.60 8.47 -1.29
C ASN A 248 1.81 7.44 -0.16
N TYR A 249 1.32 7.70 1.06
CA TYR A 249 1.41 6.74 2.17
C TYR A 249 0.62 5.45 1.91
N ALA A 250 -0.62 5.56 1.44
CA ALA A 250 -1.46 4.40 1.16
C ALA A 250 -0.86 3.54 0.04
N VAL A 251 -0.41 4.16 -1.05
CA VAL A 251 0.26 3.47 -2.16
C VAL A 251 1.57 2.81 -1.70
N ARG A 252 2.47 3.55 -1.02
CA ARG A 252 3.73 3.00 -0.50
C ARG A 252 3.51 1.77 0.40
N ARG A 253 2.56 1.85 1.34
CA ARG A 253 2.25 0.76 2.28
C ARG A 253 1.59 -0.45 1.62
N LEU A 254 0.65 -0.25 0.69
CA LEU A 254 -0.27 -1.28 0.21
C LEU A 254 0.06 -1.83 -1.18
N ILE A 255 0.78 -1.07 -2.01
CA ILE A 255 1.15 -1.43 -3.39
C ILE A 255 2.67 -1.62 -3.52
N ASP A 256 3.49 -0.80 -2.85
CA ASP A 256 4.96 -0.97 -2.87
C ASP A 256 5.50 -1.83 -1.71
N LYS A 257 4.70 -2.09 -0.67
CA LYS A 257 5.11 -2.73 0.60
C LYS A 257 6.33 -2.04 1.24
N GLU A 258 6.49 -0.73 1.00
CA GLU A 258 7.47 0.08 1.71
C GLU A 258 7.07 0.19 3.19
N MET A 259 7.73 -0.61 4.03
CA MET A 259 7.71 -0.41 5.47
C MET A 259 8.33 0.95 5.83
N PHE A 260 7.76 1.62 6.83
CA PHE A 260 8.25 2.87 7.41
C PHE A 260 8.90 2.63 8.79
N PRO A 261 10.00 1.84 8.91
CA PRO A 261 10.53 1.46 10.23
C PRO A 261 11.09 2.66 11.01
N ASP A 262 11.66 3.64 10.31
CA ASP A 262 12.36 4.79 10.89
C ASP A 262 11.43 5.94 11.31
N ASP A 263 10.16 5.88 10.91
CA ASP A 263 9.15 6.92 11.16
C ASP A 263 7.92 6.32 11.86
N HIS A 264 8.05 6.10 13.17
CA HIS A 264 7.10 5.33 13.99
C HIS A 264 5.64 5.86 13.96
N ILE A 265 5.43 7.13 13.61
CA ILE A 265 4.09 7.72 13.46
C ILE A 265 3.37 7.18 12.20
N LEU A 266 4.13 6.72 11.21
CA LEU A 266 3.65 6.14 9.95
C LEU A 266 3.77 4.60 9.94
N SER A 267 4.54 3.99 10.84
CA SER A 267 4.67 2.53 10.91
C SER A 267 3.37 1.81 11.31
N ASP A 268 2.52 2.46 12.11
CA ASP A 268 1.17 1.99 12.45
C ASP A 268 0.09 2.87 11.78
N PRO A 269 -0.75 2.31 10.87
CA PRO A 269 -1.87 3.00 10.25
C PRO A 269 -2.84 3.68 11.24
N LEU A 270 -2.89 3.20 12.48
CA LEU A 270 -3.74 3.73 13.55
C LEU A 270 -3.09 4.91 14.29
N GLN A 271 -1.78 5.17 14.15
CA GLN A 271 -1.11 6.33 14.78
C GLN A 271 -1.04 7.58 13.89
N ILE A 272 -1.33 7.47 12.61
CA ILE A 272 -1.31 8.62 11.68
C ILE A 272 -2.15 9.78 12.22
N THR A 273 -1.61 10.99 12.09
CA THR A 273 -2.27 12.25 12.42
C THR A 273 -1.85 13.30 11.40
N LYS A 274 -2.65 14.37 11.25
CA LYS A 274 -2.33 15.53 10.40
C LYS A 274 -0.91 16.05 10.69
N ARG A 275 -0.59 16.30 11.98
CA ARG A 275 0.73 16.77 12.42
C ARG A 275 1.86 15.79 12.10
N GLY A 276 1.59 14.48 12.14
CA GLY A 276 2.55 13.46 11.72
C GLY A 276 2.92 13.61 10.24
N LEU A 277 1.92 13.70 9.37
CA LEU A 277 2.12 13.90 7.92
C LEU A 277 2.79 15.24 7.60
N GLU A 278 2.42 16.33 8.28
CA GLU A 278 3.06 17.64 8.14
C GLU A 278 4.54 17.62 8.59
N THR A 279 4.87 16.82 9.60
CA THR A 279 6.25 16.63 10.08
C THR A 279 7.05 15.77 9.09
N HIS A 280 6.46 14.67 8.60
CA HIS A 280 7.06 13.81 7.58
C HIS A 280 7.36 14.60 6.30
N ALA A 281 6.38 15.29 5.72
CA ALA A 281 6.54 16.09 4.50
C ALA A 281 7.64 17.16 4.64
N ARG A 282 7.75 17.79 5.81
CA ARG A 282 8.79 18.77 6.13
C ARG A 282 10.18 18.12 6.23
N ASN A 283 10.27 16.91 6.78
CA ASN A 283 11.52 16.16 6.87
C ASN A 283 11.94 15.58 5.50
N GLU A 284 10.99 15.09 4.70
CA GLU A 284 11.18 14.65 3.31
C GLU A 284 11.73 15.79 2.44
N ALA A 285 11.12 16.98 2.49
CA ALA A 285 11.61 18.18 1.78
C ALA A 285 12.99 18.66 2.27
N PHE A 286 13.27 18.59 3.57
CA PHE A 286 14.59 18.91 4.13
C PHE A 286 15.69 17.95 3.65
N ARG A 287 15.40 16.64 3.65
CA ARG A 287 16.31 15.59 3.13
C ARG A 287 16.58 15.76 1.64
N ALA A 288 15.54 16.06 0.85
CA ALA A 288 15.66 16.26 -0.59
C ALA A 288 16.52 17.48 -0.93
N PHE A 289 16.17 18.65 -0.38
CA PHE A 289 16.87 19.91 -0.66
C PHE A 289 18.37 19.86 -0.36
N PHE A 290 18.76 19.27 0.79
CA PHE A 290 20.17 19.15 1.21
C PHE A 290 20.83 17.81 0.83
N ARG A 291 20.13 16.92 0.11
CA ARG A 291 20.54 15.54 -0.19
C ARG A 291 21.18 14.84 1.01
N LEU A 292 20.41 14.69 2.08
CA LEU A 292 20.83 14.01 3.31
C LEU A 292 20.43 12.52 3.31
N PRO A 293 21.04 11.68 4.17
CA PRO A 293 20.58 10.32 4.44
C PRO A 293 19.10 10.25 4.86
N ARG A 294 18.45 9.10 4.63
CA ARG A 294 17.00 8.90 4.86
C ARG A 294 16.60 9.02 6.34
N GLU A 295 17.57 8.86 7.23
CA GLU A 295 17.45 8.84 8.68
C GLU A 295 17.40 10.27 9.28
N GLU A 296 17.93 11.26 8.56
CA GLU A 296 18.10 12.63 9.08
C GLU A 296 16.76 13.38 9.18
N ASN A 297 16.27 13.58 10.40
CA ASN A 297 15.06 14.34 10.68
C ASN A 297 15.38 15.81 11.00
N LEU A 298 14.52 16.75 10.59
CA LEU A 298 14.72 18.18 10.85
C LEU A 298 14.33 18.52 12.30
N LEU A 299 15.31 18.84 13.14
CA LEU A 299 15.12 19.13 14.56
C LEU A 299 14.83 20.62 14.80
N GLU A 300 15.68 21.51 14.28
CA GLU A 300 15.63 22.95 14.56
C GLU A 300 15.89 23.78 13.30
N VAL A 301 15.23 24.94 13.17
CA VAL A 301 15.41 25.90 12.07
C VAL A 301 15.58 27.30 12.65
N TYR A 302 16.59 28.03 12.19
CA TYR A 302 16.89 29.39 12.65
C TYR A 302 17.18 30.31 11.47
N GLU A 303 16.47 31.43 11.38
CA GLU A 303 16.81 32.52 10.46
C GLU A 303 18.10 33.22 10.91
N SER A 304 18.98 33.51 9.95
CA SER A 304 20.27 34.16 10.22
C SER A 304 20.89 34.79 8.97
N PHE A 305 21.88 35.64 9.18
CA PHE A 305 22.78 36.11 8.12
C PHE A 305 24.13 35.39 8.23
N LEU A 306 24.51 34.64 7.20
CA LEU A 306 25.84 34.04 7.06
C LEU A 306 26.81 35.06 6.44
N TRP A 307 27.93 35.33 7.10
CA TRP A 307 29.04 36.06 6.49
C TRP A 307 29.70 35.21 5.39
N VAL A 308 29.65 35.69 4.15
CA VAL A 308 30.23 35.00 3.00
C VAL A 308 31.64 35.56 2.71
N PRO A 309 32.72 34.80 2.92
CA PRO A 309 34.08 35.36 2.96
C PRO A 309 34.56 36.05 1.68
N PHE A 310 34.13 35.56 0.53
CA PHE A 310 34.59 35.99 -0.80
C PHE A 310 33.78 37.14 -1.40
N SER A 311 32.52 37.32 -0.99
CA SER A 311 31.69 38.44 -1.43
C SER A 311 31.69 39.61 -0.44
N HIS A 312 32.28 39.44 0.74
CA HIS A 312 32.35 40.42 1.82
C HIS A 312 30.98 40.97 2.27
N PHE A 313 29.91 40.18 2.12
CA PHE A 313 28.58 40.54 2.60
C PHE A 313 27.89 39.41 3.38
N ASN A 314 26.86 39.80 4.12
CA ASN A 314 25.99 38.94 4.90
C ASN A 314 24.83 38.41 4.04
N THR A 315 24.79 37.10 3.78
CA THR A 315 23.71 36.45 3.02
C THR A 315 22.60 36.00 3.97
N LEU A 316 21.38 36.48 3.76
CA LEU A 316 20.20 36.06 4.51
C LEU A 316 19.81 34.63 4.13
N GLY A 317 19.53 33.80 5.14
CA GLY A 317 19.13 32.41 4.94
C GLY A 317 18.67 31.73 6.22
N LYS A 318 18.55 30.40 6.13
CA LYS A 318 18.11 29.53 7.23
C LYS A 318 19.21 28.54 7.57
N ILE A 319 19.54 28.46 8.86
CA ILE A 319 20.27 27.33 9.45
C ILE A 319 19.25 26.25 9.74
N CYS A 320 19.51 25.02 9.28
CA CYS A 320 18.74 23.83 9.59
C CYS A 320 19.64 22.84 10.34
N VAL A 321 19.14 22.25 11.42
CA VAL A 321 19.88 21.30 12.26
C VAL A 321 19.13 19.99 12.33
N SER A 322 19.84 18.88 12.07
CA SER A 322 19.34 17.51 12.15
C SER A 322 20.11 16.71 13.21
N GLU A 323 20.13 15.37 13.14
CA GLU A 323 20.83 14.58 14.13
C GLU A 323 22.35 14.67 13.92
N ASN A 324 22.83 14.45 12.68
CA ASN A 324 24.26 14.45 12.36
C ASN A 324 24.74 15.68 11.55
N TYR A 325 23.85 16.55 11.07
CA TYR A 325 24.22 17.68 10.20
C TYR A 325 23.76 19.05 10.70
N MET A 326 24.57 20.06 10.39
CA MET A 326 24.22 21.48 10.38
C MET A 326 24.27 21.97 8.93
N CYS A 327 23.15 22.44 8.41
CA CYS A 327 23.04 22.94 7.04
C CYS A 327 22.68 24.42 7.03
N PHE A 328 23.03 25.13 5.96
CA PHE A 328 22.57 26.49 5.68
C PHE A 328 22.16 26.63 4.21
N ALA A 329 21.07 27.35 3.96
CA ALA A 329 20.66 27.77 2.62
C ALA A 329 20.30 29.25 2.60
N SER A 330 20.72 29.97 1.56
CA SER A 330 20.27 31.34 1.28
C SER A 330 18.76 31.39 1.04
N GLN A 331 18.12 32.53 1.31
CA GLN A 331 16.66 32.69 1.19
C GLN A 331 16.12 32.39 -0.23
N ASP A 332 16.96 32.55 -1.25
CA ASP A 332 16.64 32.28 -2.66
C ASP A 332 17.08 30.87 -3.13
N GLY A 333 17.67 30.05 -2.25
CA GLY A 333 18.32 28.76 -2.58
C GLY A 333 19.54 28.85 -3.51
N SER A 334 19.72 29.95 -4.24
CA SER A 334 20.58 30.04 -5.42
C SER A 334 21.94 30.72 -5.16
N GLN A 335 22.06 31.54 -4.12
CA GLN A 335 23.30 32.26 -3.80
C GLN A 335 24.33 31.37 -3.11
N CYS A 336 23.93 30.64 -2.07
CA CYS A 336 24.84 29.82 -1.27
C CYS A 336 24.10 28.73 -0.49
N HIS A 337 24.64 27.50 -0.49
CA HIS A 337 24.31 26.49 0.52
C HIS A 337 25.56 25.83 1.10
N LEU A 338 25.40 25.27 2.31
CA LEU A 338 26.42 24.56 3.08
C LEU A 338 25.78 23.32 3.72
N ILE A 339 26.49 22.20 3.71
CA ILE A 339 26.11 20.94 4.37
C ILE A 339 27.31 20.51 5.22
N ILE A 340 27.18 20.56 6.55
CA ILE A 340 28.30 20.39 7.47
C ILE A 340 27.98 19.23 8.42
N PRO A 341 28.66 18.08 8.33
CA PRO A 341 28.58 17.04 9.34
C PRO A 341 29.06 17.57 10.69
N ILE A 342 28.28 17.37 11.75
CA ILE A 342 28.54 17.96 13.08
C ILE A 342 29.87 17.45 13.67
N ARG A 343 30.33 16.26 13.27
CA ARG A 343 31.66 15.73 13.61
C ARG A 343 32.83 16.59 13.10
N GLU A 344 32.62 17.45 12.10
CA GLU A 344 33.66 18.38 11.61
C GLU A 344 33.67 19.72 12.37
N ILE A 345 32.67 19.98 13.22
CA ILE A 345 32.60 21.16 14.08
C ILE A 345 33.43 20.92 15.34
N LEU A 346 34.50 21.70 15.50
CA LEU A 346 35.42 21.63 16.65
C LEU A 346 34.93 22.43 17.85
N SER A 347 34.41 23.63 17.61
CA SER A 347 33.93 24.53 18.67
C SER A 347 32.86 25.48 18.16
N VAL A 348 32.09 26.03 19.11
CA VAL A 348 31.10 27.07 18.85
C VAL A 348 31.35 28.23 19.81
N GLU A 349 31.80 29.34 19.26
CA GLU A 349 32.19 30.56 19.94
C GLU A 349 31.04 31.59 19.89
N LYS A 350 30.88 32.35 20.98
CA LYS A 350 29.94 33.46 21.10
C LYS A 350 30.78 34.74 21.20
N PRO A 351 30.89 35.56 20.14
CA PRO A 351 31.78 36.73 20.15
C PRO A 351 31.41 37.75 21.22
N ASP A 352 30.11 37.99 21.42
CA ASP A 352 29.61 38.90 22.44
C ASP A 352 28.18 38.53 22.85
N ARG A 353 27.78 38.76 24.11
CA ARG A 353 26.42 38.42 24.58
C ARG A 353 25.33 39.28 23.95
N SER A 354 25.67 40.51 23.58
CA SER A 354 24.78 41.47 22.90
C SER A 354 24.63 41.22 21.40
N SER A 355 25.58 40.52 20.78
CA SER A 355 25.78 40.55 19.33
C SER A 355 24.81 39.66 18.53
N ARG A 356 24.10 38.71 19.17
CA ARG A 356 23.31 37.64 18.49
C ARG A 356 24.09 36.92 17.38
N ALA A 357 25.41 36.88 17.52
CA ALA A 357 26.34 36.27 16.57
C ALA A 357 26.84 34.93 17.08
N LEU A 358 27.14 34.04 16.14
CA LEU A 358 27.59 32.69 16.39
C LEU A 358 28.74 32.35 15.45
N THR A 359 29.89 32.01 15.99
CA THR A 359 31.03 31.54 15.19
C THR A 359 31.14 30.02 15.35
N VAL A 360 31.03 29.29 14.24
CA VAL A 360 31.15 27.83 14.19
C VAL A 360 32.50 27.49 13.57
N CYS A 361 33.40 26.93 14.39
CA CYS A 361 34.78 26.63 14.01
C CYS A 361 34.90 25.18 13.54
N LEU A 362 35.39 24.99 12.32
CA LEU A 362 35.49 23.71 11.64
C LEU A 362 36.92 23.16 11.68
N ARG A 363 37.06 21.84 11.48
CA ARG A 363 38.33 21.25 11.04
C ARG A 363 38.84 21.93 9.77
N GLY A 364 40.16 21.98 9.63
CA GLY A 364 40.82 22.72 8.54
C GLY A 364 41.00 24.23 8.78
N LYS A 365 40.81 24.72 10.01
CA LYS A 365 41.03 26.13 10.43
C LYS A 365 40.08 27.16 9.77
N ARG A 366 38.92 26.73 9.24
CA ARG A 366 37.85 27.63 8.78
C ARG A 366 36.85 27.89 9.89
N ALA A 367 36.28 29.10 9.93
CA ALA A 367 35.26 29.49 10.90
C ALA A 367 34.13 30.24 10.18
N LEU A 368 32.90 29.73 10.32
CA LEU A 368 31.69 30.32 9.76
C LEU A 368 31.08 31.29 10.76
N LYS A 369 30.72 32.49 10.33
CA LYS A 369 30.14 33.52 11.19
C LYS A 369 28.69 33.75 10.80
N PHE A 370 27.78 33.48 11.72
CA PHE A 370 26.35 33.78 11.60
C PHE A 370 26.01 34.98 12.47
N SER A 371 25.06 35.80 12.03
CA SER A 371 24.62 37.01 12.71
C SER A 371 23.09 37.15 12.71
N GLU A 372 22.58 37.95 13.65
CA GLU A 372 21.15 38.12 13.98
C GLU A 372 20.38 36.83 14.28
N VAL A 373 21.06 35.75 14.68
CA VAL A 373 20.45 34.45 14.96
C VAL A 373 19.36 34.61 16.03
N ARG A 374 18.13 34.14 15.76
CA ARG A 374 17.06 34.03 16.77
C ARG A 374 17.41 32.90 17.74
N ASP A 375 17.18 33.07 19.03
CA ASP A 375 17.47 32.08 20.08
C ASP A 375 18.88 31.46 20.01
N PHE A 376 19.88 32.26 19.64
CA PHE A 376 21.26 31.81 19.38
C PHE A 376 21.92 31.03 20.53
N GLU A 377 21.46 31.24 21.77
CA GLU A 377 21.89 30.48 22.94
C GLU A 377 21.48 29.01 22.88
N ARG A 378 20.26 28.73 22.37
CA ARG A 378 19.73 27.38 22.15
C ARG A 378 20.51 26.67 21.05
N LEU A 379 20.65 27.30 19.87
CA LEU A 379 21.44 26.75 18.76
C LEU A 379 22.89 26.44 19.18
N ALA A 380 23.54 27.36 19.90
CA ALA A 380 24.88 27.14 20.43
C ALA A 380 24.95 25.96 21.41
N GLY A 381 23.90 25.75 22.21
CA GLY A 381 23.76 24.61 23.12
C GLY A 381 23.51 23.28 22.38
N THR A 382 22.63 23.28 21.37
CA THR A 382 22.32 22.12 20.53
C THR A 382 23.57 21.62 19.81
N ILE A 383 24.28 22.50 19.10
CA ILE A 383 25.52 22.13 18.39
C ILE A 383 26.58 21.65 19.39
N ARG A 384 26.84 22.41 20.47
CA ARG A 384 27.87 22.05 21.46
C ARG A 384 27.61 20.72 22.19
N ARG A 385 26.35 20.29 22.32
CA ARG A 385 26.00 18.97 22.88
C ARG A 385 26.33 17.81 21.92
N LYS A 386 26.33 18.07 20.62
CA LYS A 386 26.57 17.09 19.55
C LYS A 386 28.02 17.07 19.04
N CYS A 387 28.77 18.15 19.25
CA CYS A 387 30.21 18.20 18.93
C CYS A 387 31.04 17.24 19.80
N GLY A 388 31.98 16.53 19.18
CA GLY A 388 33.05 15.80 19.87
C GLY A 388 32.78 14.32 20.19
N SER A 389 31.59 13.78 19.87
CA SER A 389 31.23 12.39 20.22
C SER A 389 31.96 11.29 19.44
N THR A 390 32.52 11.60 18.26
CA THR A 390 33.28 10.63 17.44
C THR A 390 34.51 11.30 16.82
N ALA A 391 35.69 10.71 17.03
CA ALA A 391 36.94 11.17 16.41
C ALA A 391 37.19 10.40 15.11
N SER A 392 37.06 11.08 13.95
CA SER A 392 37.40 10.47 12.65
C SER A 392 38.85 9.97 12.61
N PRO A 393 39.12 8.83 11.95
CA PRO A 393 40.46 8.46 11.53
C PRO A 393 41.10 9.59 10.70
N GLN A 394 42.40 9.83 10.89
CA GLN A 394 43.12 10.77 10.04
C GLN A 394 43.44 10.11 8.69
N HIS A 395 42.57 10.27 7.70
CA HIS A 395 42.99 10.16 6.31
C HIS A 395 43.97 11.28 6.00
N SER A 396 45.25 10.99 6.20
CA SER A 396 46.32 11.72 5.55
C SER A 396 46.08 11.66 4.04
N VAL A 397 46.25 12.79 3.36
CA VAL A 397 46.23 12.85 1.89
C VAL A 397 47.51 12.18 1.39
N SER A 398 47.45 10.86 1.25
CA SER A 398 48.57 10.05 0.77
C SER A 398 48.72 10.28 -0.72
N ASN A 399 49.72 11.07 -1.10
CA ASN A 399 50.10 11.32 -2.50
C ASN A 399 50.81 10.08 -3.11
N GLN A 400 50.16 8.92 -3.08
CA GLN A 400 50.57 7.75 -3.84
C GLN A 400 49.76 7.67 -5.13
N VAL A 401 50.26 8.38 -6.15
CA VAL A 401 49.76 8.30 -7.52
C VAL A 401 50.09 6.92 -8.09
N THR A 402 49.07 6.13 -8.41
CA THR A 402 49.24 4.90 -9.20
C THR A 402 49.47 5.29 -10.66
N SER A 403 50.73 5.44 -11.04
CA SER A 403 51.16 5.91 -12.36
C SER A 403 50.84 4.91 -13.48
N LEU A 404 49.71 5.09 -14.16
CA LEU A 404 49.46 4.49 -15.48
C LEU A 404 50.07 5.38 -16.58
N SER A 405 51.18 4.90 -17.15
CA SER A 405 51.88 5.35 -18.36
C SER A 405 51.63 6.78 -18.88
N GLU A 406 52.61 7.68 -18.68
CA GLU A 406 52.65 8.97 -19.38
C GLU A 406 52.78 8.79 -20.91
N PHE A 407 51.87 9.42 -21.68
CA PHE A 407 52.06 9.68 -23.11
C PHE A 407 51.82 11.18 -23.41
N PRO A 408 52.78 11.91 -24.03
CA PRO A 408 52.73 13.37 -24.06
C PRO A 408 51.90 13.95 -25.22
N SER A 409 50.64 14.31 -24.94
CA SER A 409 49.83 15.21 -25.78
C SER A 409 49.82 16.63 -25.19
N SER A 410 50.79 17.45 -25.59
CA SER A 410 51.14 18.71 -24.91
C SER A 410 50.00 19.73 -24.77
N VAL A 411 49.16 19.90 -25.79
CA VAL A 411 48.03 20.85 -25.78
C VAL A 411 46.88 20.38 -24.89
N ILE A 412 46.62 19.07 -24.85
CA ILE A 412 45.54 18.49 -24.06
C ILE A 412 45.92 18.53 -22.56
N SER A 413 47.17 18.18 -22.22
CA SER A 413 47.70 18.33 -20.86
C SER A 413 47.67 19.79 -20.36
N LEU A 414 47.75 20.78 -21.25
CA LEU A 414 47.64 22.19 -20.89
C LEU A 414 46.19 22.60 -20.53
N LYS A 415 45.19 22.15 -21.30
CA LYS A 415 43.77 22.41 -20.97
C LYS A 415 43.42 21.85 -19.60
N GLU A 416 43.82 20.61 -19.33
CA GLU A 416 43.51 19.94 -18.06
C GLU A 416 44.14 20.69 -16.88
N LYS A 417 45.41 21.10 -16.99
CA LYS A 417 46.08 21.94 -15.98
C LYS A 417 45.41 23.31 -15.79
N MET A 418 44.76 23.88 -16.82
CA MET A 418 43.96 25.11 -16.67
C MET A 418 42.64 24.85 -15.92
N LYS A 419 42.01 23.69 -16.10
CA LYS A 419 40.85 23.27 -15.28
C LYS A 419 41.27 23.02 -13.83
N GLU A 420 42.37 22.29 -13.60
CA GLU A 420 42.96 22.09 -12.27
C GLU A 420 43.24 23.43 -11.56
N GLN A 421 43.92 24.38 -12.21
CA GLN A 421 44.21 25.70 -11.64
C GLN A 421 42.93 26.48 -11.32
N SER A 422 41.92 26.42 -12.18
CA SER A 422 40.61 27.06 -11.94
C SER A 422 39.95 26.50 -10.67
N TRP A 423 40.02 25.17 -10.47
CA TRP A 423 39.56 24.52 -9.24
C TRP A 423 40.42 24.84 -8.01
N GLN A 424 41.75 24.96 -8.12
CA GLN A 424 42.58 25.40 -6.98
C GLN A 424 42.27 26.85 -6.55
N ILE A 425 42.01 27.75 -7.51
CA ILE A 425 41.53 29.12 -7.22
C ILE A 425 40.17 29.06 -6.51
N HIS A 426 39.24 28.23 -7.00
CA HIS A 426 37.95 28.01 -6.35
C HIS A 426 38.11 27.46 -4.93
N PHE A 427 39.01 26.50 -4.70
CA PHE A 427 39.28 25.93 -3.38
C PHE A 427 39.89 26.94 -2.39
N ALA A 428 40.68 27.90 -2.88
CA ALA A 428 41.19 29.00 -2.05
C ALA A 428 40.07 29.97 -1.63
N GLU A 429 39.23 30.39 -2.59
CA GLU A 429 38.14 31.36 -2.38
C GLU A 429 36.95 30.74 -1.62
N TYR A 430 36.39 29.63 -2.12
CA TYR A 430 35.16 28.98 -1.64
C TYR A 430 35.41 27.86 -0.63
N GLY A 431 36.55 27.18 -0.69
CA GLY A 431 36.90 26.05 0.19
C GLY A 431 36.94 24.69 -0.50
N ARG A 432 37.33 23.65 0.25
CA ARG A 432 37.48 22.27 -0.24
C ARG A 432 36.89 21.30 0.79
N GLY A 433 36.46 20.12 0.33
CA GLY A 433 35.74 19.15 1.15
C GLY A 433 34.45 19.73 1.76
N THR A 434 34.07 19.20 2.93
CA THR A 434 32.85 19.56 3.70
C THR A 434 32.80 21.03 4.20
N SER A 435 33.80 21.86 3.87
CA SER A 435 33.86 23.30 4.19
C SER A 435 33.73 24.21 2.96
N MET A 436 33.43 23.63 1.79
CA MET A 436 33.21 24.34 0.53
C MET A 436 31.85 25.04 0.51
N PHE A 437 31.83 26.29 0.08
CA PHE A 437 30.61 27.04 -0.19
C PHE A 437 30.09 26.68 -1.59
N CYS A 438 28.97 25.96 -1.68
CA CYS A 438 28.33 25.64 -2.95
C CYS A 438 27.60 26.86 -3.50
N THR A 439 28.01 27.33 -4.69
CA THR A 439 27.51 28.58 -5.30
C THR A 439 27.37 28.46 -6.82
N LYS A 440 26.83 29.50 -7.47
CA LYS A 440 26.78 29.60 -8.94
C LYS A 440 28.17 29.43 -9.58
N LYS A 441 29.23 30.04 -9.03
CA LYS A 441 30.61 29.82 -9.52
C LYS A 441 31.05 28.35 -9.46
N THR A 442 30.55 27.57 -8.50
CA THR A 442 30.83 26.12 -8.39
C THR A 442 30.17 25.37 -9.55
N ARG A 443 28.88 25.64 -9.82
CA ARG A 443 28.16 25.13 -11.00
C ARG A 443 28.85 25.52 -12.31
N ASP A 444 29.26 26.78 -12.44
CA ASP A 444 29.92 27.31 -13.65
C ASP A 444 31.23 26.58 -13.99
N LEU A 445 31.92 25.98 -13.01
CA LEU A 445 33.11 25.16 -13.22
C LEU A 445 32.76 23.72 -13.61
N ILE A 446 31.69 23.17 -13.05
CA ILE A 446 31.21 21.81 -13.31
C ILE A 446 30.64 21.71 -14.73
N VAL A 447 29.92 22.73 -15.20
CA VAL A 447 29.45 22.87 -16.60
C VAL A 447 30.60 22.92 -17.61
N ARG A 448 31.84 23.23 -17.20
CA ARG A 448 33.06 23.17 -18.04
C ARG A 448 33.80 21.83 -17.96
N GLY A 449 33.23 20.84 -17.25
CA GLY A 449 33.84 19.56 -16.95
C GLY A 449 34.81 19.62 -15.77
N VAL A 450 34.77 18.61 -14.90
CA VAL A 450 35.66 18.48 -13.75
C VAL A 450 36.99 17.82 -14.20
N PRO A 451 38.16 18.26 -13.69
CA PRO A 451 39.42 17.56 -13.94
C PRO A 451 39.38 16.10 -13.51
N GLU A 452 39.99 15.20 -14.28
CA GLU A 452 39.96 13.75 -14.03
C GLU A 452 40.45 13.41 -12.62
N MET A 453 41.55 14.05 -12.22
CA MET A 453 42.19 13.91 -10.90
C MET A 453 41.35 14.44 -9.72
N LEU A 454 40.24 15.15 -9.99
CA LEU A 454 39.33 15.69 -8.97
C LEU A 454 37.94 15.03 -8.99
N ARG A 455 37.57 14.25 -10.02
CA ARG A 455 36.24 13.64 -10.14
C ARG A 455 35.87 12.80 -8.92
N GLY A 456 36.70 11.83 -8.52
CA GLY A 456 36.44 11.00 -7.35
C GLY A 456 36.20 11.79 -6.05
N GLU A 457 37.01 12.84 -5.79
CA GLU A 457 36.83 13.71 -4.61
C GLU A 457 35.52 14.49 -4.66
N LEU A 458 35.20 15.10 -5.82
CA LEU A 458 34.05 15.98 -5.97
C LEU A 458 32.74 15.20 -6.08
N TRP A 459 32.73 14.04 -6.72
CA TRP A 459 31.59 13.12 -6.72
C TRP A 459 31.31 12.61 -5.29
N MET A 460 32.34 12.22 -4.53
CA MET A 460 32.21 11.81 -3.12
C MET A 460 31.71 12.95 -2.23
N LEU A 461 32.06 14.20 -2.54
CA LEU A 461 31.59 15.39 -1.84
C LEU A 461 30.12 15.73 -2.16
N PHE A 462 29.75 15.87 -3.43
CA PHE A 462 28.42 16.37 -3.84
C PHE A 462 27.29 15.33 -3.71
N SER A 463 27.62 14.03 -3.67
CA SER A 463 26.68 12.95 -3.32
C SER A 463 26.45 12.79 -1.81
N GLY A 464 27.34 13.35 -0.98
CA GLY A 464 27.40 13.10 0.46
C GLY A 464 28.10 11.78 0.85
N ALA A 465 28.51 10.93 -0.10
CA ALA A 465 29.13 9.63 0.14
C ALA A 465 30.41 9.69 1.03
N VAL A 466 31.16 10.81 0.96
CA VAL A 466 32.31 11.08 1.86
C VAL A 466 31.90 11.18 3.34
N ASN A 467 30.66 11.54 3.63
CA ASN A 467 30.15 11.48 4.99
C ASN A 467 29.91 10.03 5.41
N ASP A 468 29.15 9.30 4.60
CA ASP A 468 28.62 7.97 4.89
C ASP A 468 29.74 6.95 5.12
N MET A 469 30.75 6.94 4.25
CA MET A 469 31.98 6.14 4.39
C MET A 469 32.69 6.43 5.72
N ALA A 470 32.85 7.70 6.07
CA ALA A 470 33.55 8.12 7.28
C ALA A 470 32.72 7.97 8.58
N THR A 471 31.42 7.61 8.49
CA THR A 471 30.61 7.13 9.62
C THR A 471 30.62 5.61 9.78
N HIS A 472 31.03 4.85 8.75
CA HIS A 472 31.01 3.38 8.77
C HIS A 472 32.38 2.74 8.41
N PRO A 473 33.46 2.99 9.16
CA PRO A 473 34.78 2.46 8.82
C PRO A 473 34.80 0.92 8.81
N GLY A 474 35.26 0.32 7.70
CA GLY A 474 35.38 -1.14 7.55
C GLY A 474 34.13 -1.84 7.01
N TYR A 475 32.98 -1.16 6.96
CA TYR A 475 31.69 -1.74 6.57
C TYR A 475 31.66 -2.32 5.15
N TYR A 476 32.36 -1.71 4.18
CA TYR A 476 32.50 -2.29 2.84
C TYR A 476 33.23 -3.64 2.86
N THR A 477 34.32 -3.74 3.63
CA THR A 477 35.07 -5.00 3.81
C THR A 477 34.20 -6.09 4.43
N GLU A 478 33.45 -5.75 5.49
CA GLU A 478 32.51 -6.67 6.14
C GLU A 478 31.42 -7.18 5.18
N LEU A 479 30.87 -6.30 4.32
CA LEU A 479 29.90 -6.68 3.28
C LEU A 479 30.50 -7.57 2.19
N VAL A 480 31.73 -7.28 1.74
CA VAL A 480 32.45 -8.13 0.78
C VAL A 480 32.71 -9.52 1.38
N GLU A 481 33.17 -9.60 2.63
CA GLU A 481 33.39 -10.88 3.32
C GLU A 481 32.09 -11.65 3.55
N ALA A 482 31.00 -10.98 3.93
CA ALA A 482 29.70 -11.62 4.17
C ALA A 482 28.96 -12.07 2.89
N SER A 483 29.24 -11.44 1.74
CA SER A 483 28.58 -11.76 0.46
C SER A 483 29.35 -12.75 -0.42
N LEU A 484 30.60 -13.09 -0.06
CA LEU A 484 31.40 -14.10 -0.76
C LEU A 484 30.73 -15.48 -0.72
N GLY A 485 30.34 -15.99 -1.89
CA GLY A 485 29.68 -17.29 -2.06
C GLY A 485 28.17 -17.27 -1.86
N ALA A 486 27.54 -16.10 -1.66
CA ALA A 486 26.09 -15.97 -1.66
C ALA A 486 25.50 -16.22 -3.06
N SER A 487 24.58 -17.19 -3.17
CA SER A 487 23.82 -17.46 -4.40
C SER A 487 22.44 -16.82 -4.31
N SER A 488 22.07 -16.08 -5.36
CA SER A 488 20.83 -15.31 -5.44
C SER A 488 20.57 -14.90 -6.89
N LEU A 489 19.32 -14.57 -7.23
CA LEU A 489 19.00 -14.04 -8.56
C LEU A 489 19.87 -12.82 -8.92
N ALA A 490 20.12 -11.93 -7.96
CA ALA A 490 20.96 -10.75 -8.16
C ALA A 490 22.42 -11.09 -8.48
N THR A 491 23.00 -12.12 -7.83
CA THR A 491 24.39 -12.54 -8.14
C THR A 491 24.47 -13.26 -9.48
N ASP A 492 23.47 -14.06 -9.86
CA ASP A 492 23.40 -14.69 -11.18
C ASP A 492 23.22 -13.67 -12.33
N GLU A 493 22.47 -12.59 -12.07
CA GLU A 493 22.31 -11.45 -12.99
C GLU A 493 23.59 -10.59 -13.08
N ILE A 494 24.29 -10.36 -11.97
CA ILE A 494 25.59 -9.65 -11.97
C ILE A 494 26.60 -10.41 -12.85
N GLU A 495 26.80 -11.72 -12.65
CA GLU A 495 27.80 -12.49 -13.42
C GLU A 495 27.55 -12.46 -14.94
N ARG A 496 26.28 -12.45 -15.37
CA ARG A 496 25.89 -12.27 -16.78
C ARG A 496 26.25 -10.89 -17.33
N ASP A 497 26.34 -9.88 -16.47
CA ASP A 497 26.42 -8.47 -16.84
C ASP A 497 27.83 -7.88 -16.76
N LEU A 498 28.71 -8.45 -15.93
CA LEU A 498 30.11 -8.02 -15.78
C LEU A 498 30.82 -7.85 -17.13
N HIS A 499 30.80 -8.87 -17.98
CA HIS A 499 31.52 -8.88 -19.26
C HIS A 499 30.88 -8.01 -20.37
N ARG A 500 29.68 -7.46 -20.15
CA ARG A 500 29.05 -6.46 -21.04
C ARG A 500 29.13 -5.03 -20.50
N SER A 501 29.95 -4.79 -19.47
CA SER A 501 30.10 -3.48 -18.81
C SER A 501 31.33 -2.73 -19.33
N LEU A 502 31.10 -1.73 -20.21
CA LEU A 502 32.16 -1.00 -20.94
C LEU A 502 33.20 -1.93 -21.60
N PRO A 503 32.80 -2.88 -22.47
CA PRO A 503 33.67 -3.95 -22.96
C PRO A 503 34.90 -3.46 -23.74
N ASP A 504 34.82 -2.30 -24.38
CA ASP A 504 35.92 -1.69 -25.14
C ASP A 504 36.93 -0.94 -24.24
N HIS A 505 36.61 -0.72 -22.95
CA HIS A 505 37.46 0.05 -22.06
C HIS A 505 38.54 -0.85 -21.40
N PRO A 506 39.85 -0.51 -21.51
CA PRO A 506 40.94 -1.38 -21.05
C PRO A 506 40.86 -1.87 -19.60
N ALA A 507 40.26 -1.08 -18.69
CA ALA A 507 40.09 -1.47 -17.29
C ALA A 507 39.19 -2.70 -17.11
N PHE A 508 38.14 -2.86 -17.94
CA PHE A 508 37.19 -3.98 -17.84
C PHE A 508 37.53 -5.15 -18.78
N GLN A 509 38.60 -5.02 -19.57
CA GLN A 509 39.25 -6.13 -20.27
C GLN A 509 40.24 -6.90 -19.37
N SER A 510 40.27 -6.60 -18.06
CA SER A 510 41.15 -7.23 -17.07
C SER A 510 40.36 -7.89 -15.94
N ASP A 511 40.84 -9.04 -15.46
CA ASP A 511 40.26 -9.75 -14.32
C ASP A 511 40.20 -8.89 -13.04
N THR A 512 41.11 -7.93 -12.89
CA THR A 512 41.15 -7.02 -11.73
C THR A 512 39.98 -6.05 -11.74
N GLY A 513 39.70 -5.40 -12.87
CA GLY A 513 38.55 -4.49 -13.02
C GLY A 513 37.21 -5.20 -12.94
N ILE A 514 37.09 -6.36 -13.61
CA ILE A 514 35.90 -7.22 -13.53
C ILE A 514 35.66 -7.73 -12.10
N SER A 515 36.73 -8.07 -11.36
CA SER A 515 36.60 -8.51 -9.96
C SER A 515 36.25 -7.38 -8.98
N ALA A 516 36.71 -6.15 -9.24
CA ALA A 516 36.28 -4.99 -8.46
C ALA A 516 34.79 -4.66 -8.70
N LEU A 517 34.37 -4.67 -9.97
CA LEU A 517 32.96 -4.49 -10.37
C LEU A 517 32.06 -5.54 -9.70
N ARG A 518 32.46 -6.82 -9.74
CA ARG A 518 31.80 -7.93 -9.06
C ARG A 518 31.63 -7.67 -7.56
N ARG A 519 32.71 -7.30 -6.85
CA ARG A 519 32.66 -7.05 -5.40
C ARG A 519 31.73 -5.89 -5.05
N VAL A 520 31.82 -4.76 -5.75
CA VAL A 520 30.98 -3.58 -5.46
C VAL A 520 29.49 -3.87 -5.69
N LEU A 521 29.13 -4.49 -6.82
CA LEU A 521 27.73 -4.82 -7.13
C LEU A 521 27.16 -5.85 -6.16
N THR A 522 27.90 -6.92 -5.86
CA THR A 522 27.45 -7.99 -4.96
C THR A 522 27.36 -7.52 -3.50
N ALA A 523 28.32 -6.71 -3.03
CA ALA A 523 28.25 -6.10 -1.69
C ALA A 523 27.06 -5.13 -1.57
N TYR A 524 26.72 -4.39 -2.63
CA TYR A 524 25.52 -3.54 -2.64
C TYR A 524 24.23 -4.35 -2.64
N ALA A 525 24.11 -5.36 -3.51
CA ALA A 525 22.93 -6.23 -3.57
C ALA A 525 22.69 -6.97 -2.24
N TYR A 526 23.78 -7.36 -1.54
CA TYR A 526 23.72 -7.93 -0.20
C TYR A 526 23.35 -6.90 0.89
N ARG A 527 23.88 -5.66 0.81
CA ARG A 527 23.50 -4.55 1.71
C ARG A 527 22.00 -4.29 1.67
N ASN A 528 21.42 -4.21 0.47
CA ASN A 528 20.03 -3.75 0.29
C ASN A 528 19.22 -4.71 -0.62
N PRO A 529 18.79 -5.88 -0.11
CA PRO A 529 18.08 -6.88 -0.91
C PRO A 529 16.72 -6.43 -1.47
N LYS A 530 16.17 -5.30 -1.01
CA LYS A 530 14.94 -4.70 -1.57
C LYS A 530 15.18 -4.06 -2.95
N ILE A 531 16.38 -3.53 -3.16
CA ILE A 531 16.84 -3.01 -4.45
C ILE A 531 17.57 -4.14 -5.18
N GLY A 532 18.49 -4.82 -4.49
CA GLY A 532 19.25 -5.94 -5.02
C GLY A 532 20.18 -5.50 -6.14
N TYR A 533 19.96 -6.02 -7.33
CA TYR A 533 20.64 -5.62 -8.56
C TYR A 533 19.61 -5.24 -9.63
N CYS A 534 19.96 -4.25 -10.46
CA CYS A 534 19.18 -3.80 -11.60
C CYS A 534 20.12 -3.59 -12.78
N GLN A 535 19.76 -4.13 -13.95
CA GLN A 535 20.49 -3.89 -15.20
C GLN A 535 20.61 -2.38 -15.43
N ALA A 536 21.83 -1.91 -15.76
CA ALA A 536 22.32 -0.51 -15.75
C ALA A 536 23.22 -0.15 -14.55
N MET A 537 23.02 -0.74 -13.36
CA MET A 537 23.90 -0.49 -12.22
C MET A 537 25.36 -0.88 -12.50
N ASN A 538 25.57 -1.92 -13.31
CA ASN A 538 26.87 -2.36 -13.79
C ASN A 538 27.57 -1.29 -14.64
N ILE A 539 26.86 -0.68 -15.58
CA ILE A 539 27.38 0.39 -16.44
C ILE A 539 27.78 1.61 -15.59
N LEU A 540 26.92 2.02 -14.66
CA LEU A 540 27.22 3.10 -13.72
C LEU A 540 28.44 2.78 -12.86
N THR A 541 28.46 1.62 -12.19
CA THR A 541 29.54 1.20 -11.28
C THR A 541 30.88 1.08 -12.00
N SER A 542 30.87 0.62 -13.26
CA SER A 542 32.06 0.64 -14.11
C SER A 542 32.65 2.05 -14.26
N VAL A 543 31.83 3.09 -14.48
CA VAL A 543 32.32 4.48 -14.55
C VAL A 543 32.79 5.00 -13.19
N LEU A 544 32.10 4.67 -12.10
CA LEU A 544 32.52 5.05 -10.74
C LEU A 544 33.92 4.48 -10.41
N LEU A 545 34.18 3.23 -10.80
CA LEU A 545 35.48 2.54 -10.63
C LEU A 545 36.62 3.09 -11.51
N LEU A 546 36.35 3.96 -12.49
CA LEU A 546 37.40 4.65 -13.26
C LEU A 546 37.99 5.86 -12.51
N TYR A 547 37.20 6.50 -11.64
CA TYR A 547 37.54 7.79 -11.02
C TYR A 547 37.59 7.77 -9.49
N ALA A 548 37.14 6.69 -8.84
CA ALA A 548 37.15 6.49 -7.40
C ALA A 548 37.76 5.12 -7.01
N LYS A 549 38.27 4.98 -5.79
CA LYS A 549 38.72 3.68 -5.26
C LYS A 549 37.51 2.74 -5.10
N GLU A 550 37.75 1.44 -4.95
CA GLU A 550 36.68 0.43 -4.88
C GLU A 550 35.62 0.71 -3.78
N GLU A 551 36.06 1.00 -2.55
CA GLU A 551 35.14 1.38 -1.46
C GLU A 551 34.44 2.73 -1.72
N GLU A 552 35.15 3.69 -2.32
CA GLU A 552 34.58 5.00 -2.66
C GLU A 552 33.50 4.85 -3.75
N ALA A 553 33.73 4.00 -4.75
CA ALA A 553 32.75 3.64 -5.79
C ALA A 553 31.53 2.90 -5.22
N PHE A 554 31.71 2.05 -4.21
CA PHE A 554 30.60 1.46 -3.45
C PHE A 554 29.76 2.53 -2.74
N TRP A 555 30.37 3.47 -2.02
CA TRP A 555 29.63 4.54 -1.34
C TRP A 555 28.98 5.53 -2.32
N LEU A 556 29.58 5.77 -3.49
CA LEU A 556 28.93 6.49 -4.59
C LEU A 556 27.70 5.74 -5.11
N LEU A 557 27.79 4.42 -5.34
CA LEU A 557 26.64 3.60 -5.76
C LEU A 557 25.51 3.63 -4.71
N VAL A 558 25.83 3.52 -3.42
CA VAL A 558 24.88 3.67 -2.31
C VAL A 558 24.19 5.04 -2.36
N ALA A 559 24.95 6.13 -2.48
CA ALA A 559 24.39 7.47 -2.55
C ALA A 559 23.54 7.70 -3.82
N VAL A 560 23.91 7.13 -4.96
CA VAL A 560 23.09 7.21 -6.18
C VAL A 560 21.78 6.46 -6.00
N CYS A 561 21.83 5.17 -5.66
CA CYS A 561 20.64 4.30 -5.63
C CYS A 561 19.67 4.60 -4.48
N GLU A 562 20.17 4.99 -3.31
CA GLU A 562 19.32 5.15 -2.10
C GLU A 562 18.86 6.60 -1.88
N ARG A 563 19.58 7.59 -2.43
CA ARG A 563 19.40 9.02 -2.11
C ARG A 563 19.22 9.95 -3.31
N MET A 564 20.07 9.85 -4.35
CA MET A 564 20.00 10.78 -5.49
C MET A 564 18.99 10.37 -6.56
N LEU A 565 18.79 9.06 -6.75
CA LEU A 565 17.83 8.46 -7.68
C LEU A 565 16.93 7.47 -6.92
N PRO A 566 16.13 7.94 -5.93
CA PRO A 566 15.25 7.06 -5.18
C PRO A 566 14.26 6.37 -6.13
N ASP A 567 14.03 5.10 -5.85
CA ASP A 567 13.09 4.20 -6.54
C ASP A 567 13.48 3.86 -8.00
N TYR A 568 14.66 4.26 -8.49
CA TYR A 568 15.14 3.96 -9.86
C TYR A 568 15.47 2.49 -10.08
N PHE A 569 16.27 1.91 -9.18
CA PHE A 569 16.90 0.61 -9.38
C PHE A 569 16.17 -0.52 -8.66
N ASN A 570 14.92 -0.28 -8.22
CA ASN A 570 14.04 -1.37 -7.78
C ASN A 570 13.46 -2.11 -8.99
N ARG A 571 12.96 -3.35 -8.80
CA ARG A 571 12.46 -4.20 -9.90
C ARG A 571 11.32 -3.60 -10.74
N ARG A 572 10.58 -2.61 -10.22
CA ARG A 572 9.51 -1.90 -10.97
C ARG A 572 9.97 -0.56 -11.56
N ILE A 573 11.24 -0.20 -11.37
CA ILE A 573 11.91 1.02 -11.86
C ILE A 573 11.10 2.32 -11.69
N ILE A 574 10.31 2.38 -10.61
CA ILE A 574 9.23 3.37 -10.41
C ILE A 574 9.76 4.81 -10.49
N GLY A 575 10.93 5.07 -9.89
CA GLY A 575 11.55 6.40 -9.91
C GLY A 575 11.92 6.87 -11.32
N ALA A 576 12.42 5.95 -12.16
CA ALA A 576 12.79 6.26 -13.53
C ALA A 576 11.55 6.48 -14.42
N LEU A 577 10.51 5.68 -14.24
CA LEU A 577 9.21 5.88 -14.92
C LEU A 577 8.51 7.16 -14.45
N VAL A 578 8.70 7.58 -13.20
CA VAL A 578 8.21 8.87 -12.70
C VAL A 578 8.93 10.03 -13.38
N ASP A 579 10.27 10.02 -13.48
CA ASP A 579 10.97 11.08 -14.20
C ASP A 579 10.76 11.02 -15.72
N GLN A 580 10.46 9.85 -16.30
CA GLN A 580 9.96 9.72 -17.68
C GLN A 580 8.65 10.50 -17.86
N ALA A 581 7.68 10.38 -16.94
CA ALA A 581 6.46 11.17 -16.98
C ALA A 581 6.70 12.68 -16.70
N VAL A 582 7.66 13.03 -15.82
CA VAL A 582 8.10 14.43 -15.64
C VAL A 582 8.73 14.99 -16.92
N PHE A 583 9.54 14.20 -17.62
CA PHE A 583 10.15 14.57 -18.89
C PHE A 583 9.11 14.79 -19.99
N GLU A 584 8.08 13.93 -20.06
CA GLU A 584 6.97 14.12 -20.98
C GLU A 584 6.19 15.42 -20.70
N ASP A 585 5.89 15.74 -19.44
CA ASP A 585 5.31 17.03 -19.06
C ASP A 585 6.22 18.21 -19.44
N LEU A 586 7.54 18.07 -19.27
CA LEU A 586 8.51 19.10 -19.68
C LEU A 586 8.56 19.28 -21.21
N ILE A 587 8.48 18.20 -22.00
CA ILE A 587 8.35 18.27 -23.47
C ILE A 587 7.07 19.03 -23.84
N ARG A 588 5.93 18.69 -23.23
CA ARG A 588 4.63 19.35 -23.48
C ARG A 588 4.65 20.86 -23.21
N VAL A 589 5.44 21.32 -22.22
CA VAL A 589 5.53 22.73 -21.83
C VAL A 589 6.65 23.50 -22.56
N ARG A 590 7.79 22.85 -22.85
CA ARG A 590 9.00 23.52 -23.35
C ARG A 590 9.25 23.29 -24.84
N LEU A 591 8.80 22.16 -25.40
CA LEU A 591 9.01 21.76 -26.79
C LEU A 591 7.67 21.62 -27.52
N THR A 592 6.85 22.68 -27.50
CA THR A 592 5.47 22.64 -28.02
C THR A 592 5.40 22.22 -29.48
N GLN A 593 6.40 22.56 -30.30
CA GLN A 593 6.50 22.14 -31.71
C GLN A 593 6.45 20.62 -31.89
N LEU A 594 7.14 19.84 -31.04
CA LEU A 594 7.03 18.37 -31.06
C LEU A 594 5.62 17.92 -30.66
N THR A 595 5.00 18.59 -29.69
CA THR A 595 3.65 18.24 -29.17
C THR A 595 2.52 18.65 -30.13
N GLU A 596 2.73 19.65 -30.98
CA GLU A 596 1.82 20.09 -32.03
C GLU A 596 1.89 19.19 -33.27
N HIS A 597 3.04 18.57 -33.53
CA HIS A 597 3.25 17.64 -34.66
C HIS A 597 2.96 16.18 -34.28
N MET A 598 3.46 15.73 -33.13
CA MET A 598 3.29 14.36 -32.61
C MET A 598 2.30 14.37 -31.45
N THR A 599 1.09 13.86 -31.70
CA THR A 599 0.02 13.78 -30.69
C THR A 599 0.32 12.77 -29.58
N ASP A 600 1.20 11.80 -29.86
CA ASP A 600 1.70 10.84 -28.89
C ASP A 600 3.17 11.16 -28.57
N LEU A 601 3.50 11.25 -27.27
CA LEU A 601 4.85 11.53 -26.77
C LEU A 601 5.44 10.33 -26.02
N THR A 602 4.72 9.20 -25.95
CA THR A 602 5.19 7.98 -25.30
C THR A 602 6.44 7.41 -25.97
N PHE A 603 6.66 7.69 -27.26
CA PHE A 603 7.92 7.44 -27.94
C PHE A 603 9.11 8.14 -27.26
N PHE A 604 9.06 9.47 -27.13
CA PHE A 604 10.13 10.27 -26.53
C PHE A 604 10.36 9.91 -25.06
N SER A 605 9.28 9.65 -24.33
CA SER A 605 9.38 9.24 -22.94
C SER A 605 9.99 7.83 -22.85
N SER A 606 9.61 6.88 -23.70
CA SER A 606 10.16 5.51 -23.73
C SER A 606 11.66 5.47 -24.08
N VAL A 607 12.12 6.20 -25.10
CA VAL A 607 13.56 6.21 -25.46
C VAL A 607 14.41 6.84 -24.35
N SER A 608 13.88 7.87 -23.65
CA SER A 608 14.56 8.57 -22.56
C SER A 608 14.83 7.71 -21.32
N LEU A 609 14.06 6.63 -21.12
CA LEU A 609 14.24 5.72 -19.99
C LEU A 609 15.66 5.11 -19.95
N SER A 610 16.22 4.81 -21.14
CA SER A 610 17.59 4.33 -21.28
C SER A 610 18.64 5.37 -20.86
N TRP A 611 18.38 6.65 -21.16
CA TRP A 611 19.24 7.77 -20.79
C TRP A 611 19.20 8.02 -19.28
N PHE A 612 18.04 7.87 -18.65
CA PHE A 612 17.85 8.14 -17.23
C PHE A 612 18.41 7.02 -16.35
N LEU A 613 18.18 5.75 -16.69
CA LEU A 613 18.73 4.60 -15.95
C LEU A 613 20.26 4.53 -16.00
N THR A 614 20.89 5.09 -17.04
CA THR A 614 22.36 5.04 -17.24
C THR A 614 23.05 6.40 -17.14
N LEU A 615 22.34 7.48 -16.83
CA LEU A 615 22.89 8.86 -16.84
C LEU A 615 23.59 9.22 -18.17
N PHE A 616 22.96 8.85 -19.29
CA PHE A 616 23.48 8.89 -20.67
C PHE A 616 24.74 8.04 -20.96
N ILE A 617 25.29 7.29 -19.99
CA ILE A 617 26.54 6.51 -20.17
C ILE A 617 26.39 5.43 -21.26
N SER A 618 25.19 4.86 -21.49
CA SER A 618 24.99 3.84 -22.52
C SER A 618 24.77 4.39 -23.93
N VAL A 619 24.67 5.71 -24.12
CA VAL A 619 24.41 6.33 -25.42
C VAL A 619 25.49 7.33 -25.84
N LEU A 620 26.15 8.00 -24.90
CA LEU A 620 27.28 8.89 -25.18
C LEU A 620 28.63 8.16 -25.12
N PRO A 621 29.63 8.57 -25.93
CA PRO A 621 31.03 8.18 -25.71
C PRO A 621 31.47 8.50 -24.28
N ILE A 622 32.28 7.63 -23.65
CA ILE A 622 32.59 7.69 -22.22
C ILE A 622 33.18 9.04 -21.79
N GLU A 623 34.08 9.61 -22.60
CA GLU A 623 34.67 10.93 -22.36
C GLU A 623 33.66 12.09 -22.42
N SER A 624 32.50 11.89 -23.04
CA SER A 624 31.39 12.84 -23.01
C SER A 624 30.45 12.54 -21.83
N ALA A 625 30.12 11.27 -21.60
CA ALA A 625 29.26 10.85 -20.50
C ALA A 625 29.76 11.31 -19.12
N VAL A 626 31.08 11.30 -18.88
CA VAL A 626 31.65 11.76 -17.58
C VAL A 626 31.36 13.23 -17.27
N ASN A 627 31.25 14.11 -18.27
CA ASN A 627 30.84 15.51 -18.06
C ASN A 627 29.35 15.63 -17.69
N VAL A 628 28.51 14.68 -18.13
CA VAL A 628 27.11 14.58 -17.71
C VAL A 628 27.01 14.08 -16.26
N VAL A 629 27.83 13.08 -15.91
CA VAL A 629 27.93 12.55 -14.53
C VAL A 629 28.45 13.62 -13.56
N ASP A 630 29.43 14.44 -13.97
CA ASP A 630 29.89 15.63 -13.22
C ASP A 630 28.72 16.57 -12.87
N CYS A 631 27.85 16.87 -13.84
CA CYS A 631 26.68 17.73 -13.65
C CYS A 631 25.59 17.05 -12.79
N PHE A 632 25.35 15.74 -12.98
CA PHE A 632 24.40 14.96 -12.19
C PHE A 632 24.79 14.92 -10.70
N PHE A 633 26.06 14.68 -10.36
CA PHE A 633 26.47 14.68 -8.95
C PHE A 633 26.23 16.04 -8.28
N TYR A 634 26.26 17.15 -9.03
CA TYR A 634 26.02 18.49 -8.52
C TYR A 634 24.54 18.92 -8.48
N ASP A 635 23.80 18.83 -9.59
CA ASP A 635 22.40 19.31 -9.70
C ASP A 635 21.34 18.20 -9.63
N GLY A 636 21.74 16.93 -9.62
CA GLY A 636 20.85 15.76 -9.56
C GLY A 636 20.14 15.47 -10.87
N ILE A 637 19.00 14.77 -10.81
CA ILE A 637 18.20 14.38 -11.98
C ILE A 637 17.79 15.56 -12.88
N LYS A 638 17.67 16.76 -12.32
CA LYS A 638 17.38 17.99 -13.06
C LYS A 638 18.37 18.22 -14.22
N ALA A 639 19.67 17.96 -14.02
CA ALA A 639 20.68 18.12 -15.07
C ALA A 639 20.46 17.14 -16.24
N ILE A 640 20.02 15.92 -15.94
CA ILE A 640 19.68 14.87 -16.92
C ILE A 640 18.43 15.25 -17.71
N LEU A 641 17.39 15.78 -17.05
CA LEU A 641 16.18 16.29 -17.68
C LEU A 641 16.49 17.49 -18.61
N GLN A 642 17.31 18.44 -18.15
CA GLN A 642 17.76 19.59 -18.94
C GLN A 642 18.55 19.17 -20.19
N LEU A 643 19.46 18.18 -20.05
CA LEU A 643 20.22 17.63 -21.18
C LEU A 643 19.33 16.84 -22.15
N GLY A 644 18.33 16.13 -21.65
CA GLY A 644 17.31 15.45 -22.47
C GLY A 644 16.50 16.44 -23.31
N LEU A 645 16.08 17.57 -22.72
CA LEU A 645 15.37 18.63 -23.46
C LEU A 645 16.27 19.19 -24.57
N ALA A 646 17.51 19.59 -24.24
CA ALA A 646 18.48 20.09 -25.21
C ALA A 646 18.80 19.07 -26.33
N THR A 647 18.79 17.77 -26.02
CA THR A 647 19.00 16.69 -27.00
C THR A 647 17.86 16.61 -28.02
N LEU A 648 16.60 16.66 -27.58
CA LEU A 648 15.45 16.65 -28.50
C LEU A 648 15.35 17.94 -29.31
N ASP A 649 15.60 19.07 -28.65
CA ASP A 649 15.60 20.43 -29.18
C ASP A 649 16.68 20.66 -30.26
N TYR A 650 17.90 20.14 -30.07
CA TYR A 650 18.95 20.16 -31.10
C TYR A 650 18.54 19.37 -32.36
N ASN A 651 17.74 18.32 -32.20
CA ASN A 651 17.28 17.46 -33.30
C ASN A 651 15.88 17.85 -33.83
N MET A 652 15.31 18.96 -33.38
CA MET A 652 13.93 19.40 -33.66
C MET A 652 13.54 19.28 -35.14
N ASP A 653 14.27 19.91 -36.06
CA ASP A 653 13.95 19.92 -37.49
C ASP A 653 13.94 18.51 -38.10
N ALA A 654 14.80 17.61 -37.62
CA ALA A 654 14.88 16.23 -38.10
C ALA A 654 13.75 15.36 -37.52
N LEU A 655 13.44 15.53 -36.23
CA LEU A 655 12.32 14.85 -35.56
C LEU A 655 10.95 15.31 -36.12
N LEU A 656 10.79 16.59 -36.46
CA LEU A 656 9.59 17.10 -37.14
C LEU A 656 9.45 16.63 -38.60
N CYS A 657 10.44 15.94 -39.15
CA CYS A 657 10.41 15.37 -40.51
C CYS A 657 10.31 13.84 -40.54
N CYS A 658 10.54 13.13 -39.42
CA CYS A 658 10.57 11.67 -39.44
C CYS A 658 9.18 11.04 -39.62
N HIS A 659 9.14 9.84 -40.19
CA HIS A 659 7.89 9.16 -40.54
C HIS A 659 7.50 8.04 -39.57
N ASP A 660 8.44 7.53 -38.76
CA ASP A 660 8.19 6.55 -37.70
C ASP A 660 9.24 6.62 -36.56
N ASP A 661 8.91 5.94 -35.46
CA ASP A 661 9.75 5.79 -34.25
C ASP A 661 11.16 5.24 -34.55
N ALA A 662 11.33 4.39 -35.56
CA ALA A 662 12.62 3.79 -35.88
C ALA A 662 13.54 4.77 -36.62
N GLU A 663 12.99 5.62 -37.48
CA GLU A 663 13.70 6.78 -38.02
C GLU A 663 14.06 7.77 -36.91
N ALA A 664 13.15 8.05 -35.97
CA ALA A 664 13.43 8.94 -34.82
C ALA A 664 14.56 8.40 -33.92
N VAL A 665 14.58 7.09 -33.61
CA VAL A 665 15.69 6.43 -32.91
C VAL A 665 16.99 6.53 -33.72
N THR A 666 16.92 6.37 -35.04
CA THR A 666 18.10 6.46 -35.92
C THR A 666 18.68 7.87 -35.95
N ILE A 667 17.83 8.91 -35.93
CA ILE A 667 18.24 10.32 -35.80
C ILE A 667 18.96 10.55 -34.46
N LEU A 668 18.37 10.10 -33.35
CA LEU A 668 18.92 10.31 -32.01
C LEU A 668 20.23 9.54 -31.77
N ASN A 669 20.33 8.29 -32.22
CA ASN A 669 21.57 7.51 -32.14
C ASN A 669 22.70 8.17 -32.95
N ARG A 670 22.42 8.57 -34.20
CA ARG A 670 23.38 9.29 -35.04
C ARG A 670 23.80 10.64 -34.45
N PHE A 671 22.92 11.31 -33.70
CA PHE A 671 23.27 12.50 -32.93
C PHE A 671 24.25 12.15 -31.81
N PHE A 672 23.97 11.14 -30.98
CA PHE A 672 24.88 10.74 -29.90
C PHE A 672 26.25 10.28 -30.42
N ASP A 673 26.30 9.52 -31.53
CA ASP A 673 27.55 9.17 -32.25
C ASP A 673 28.35 10.41 -32.73
N SER A 674 27.69 11.57 -32.88
CA SER A 674 28.33 12.83 -33.30
C SER A 674 28.77 13.72 -32.13
N VAL A 675 28.37 13.40 -30.89
CA VAL A 675 28.79 14.12 -29.68
C VAL A 675 30.23 13.71 -29.32
N THR A 676 31.08 14.71 -29.09
CA THR A 676 32.49 14.51 -28.79
C THR A 676 32.94 15.42 -27.64
N ASN A 677 34.10 15.15 -27.05
CA ASN A 677 34.72 16.01 -26.05
C ASN A 677 36.08 16.53 -26.56
N LYS A 678 36.14 17.80 -27.00
CA LYS A 678 37.36 18.47 -27.48
C LYS A 678 38.43 18.71 -26.39
N ASP A 679 38.13 18.36 -25.14
CA ASP A 679 39.03 18.46 -23.98
C ASP A 679 39.50 17.09 -23.46
N SER A 680 39.04 15.96 -24.05
CA SER A 680 39.36 14.61 -23.56
C SER A 680 40.87 14.30 -23.56
N PRO A 681 41.43 13.75 -22.46
CA PRO A 681 42.82 13.29 -22.38
C PRO A 681 43.07 11.90 -22.94
N LEU A 682 42.02 11.12 -23.27
CA LEU A 682 42.15 9.73 -23.72
C LEU A 682 42.73 9.62 -25.14
N PRO A 683 43.56 8.59 -25.45
CA PRO A 683 44.18 8.43 -26.78
C PRO A 683 43.16 8.24 -27.92
N PRO A 684 43.45 8.70 -29.15
CA PRO A 684 42.58 8.51 -30.32
C PRO A 684 42.20 7.06 -30.66
N THR A 685 43.01 6.08 -30.21
CA THR A 685 42.71 4.65 -30.34
C THR A 685 41.55 4.17 -29.46
N VAL A 686 41.16 4.93 -28.44
CA VAL A 686 39.94 4.68 -27.64
C VAL A 686 38.75 5.49 -28.18
N GLN A 687 39.01 6.62 -28.85
CA GLN A 687 38.00 7.53 -29.39
C GLN A 687 37.25 6.98 -30.64
N GLN A 688 37.62 5.82 -31.19
CA GLN A 688 36.99 5.25 -32.39
C GLN A 688 36.93 3.71 -32.41
N ALA A 689 35.89 3.13 -31.79
CA ALA A 689 35.51 1.71 -31.99
C ALA A 689 34.36 1.52 -33.01
N SER A 690 33.49 2.53 -33.19
CA SER A 690 32.25 2.43 -33.99
C SER A 690 32.30 3.08 -35.39
N ALA A 691 33.34 3.86 -35.71
CA ALA A 691 33.39 4.73 -36.89
C ALA A 691 33.76 4.01 -38.22
N GLY A 692 33.00 2.97 -38.58
CA GLY A 692 33.22 2.13 -39.77
C GLY A 692 32.86 2.72 -41.14
N SER A 693 32.91 4.04 -41.34
CA SER A 693 32.61 4.67 -42.64
C SER A 693 33.29 6.03 -42.86
N ASN A 694 33.69 6.31 -44.11
CA ASN A 694 34.18 7.62 -44.54
C ASN A 694 33.01 8.53 -44.98
N ASP A 695 32.22 9.04 -44.03
CA ASP A 695 31.32 10.17 -44.31
C ASP A 695 31.96 11.49 -43.85
N LYS A 696 31.82 12.54 -44.67
CA LYS A 696 32.34 13.89 -44.45
C LYS A 696 31.22 14.92 -44.17
N GLY A 697 29.97 14.48 -44.02
CA GLY A 697 28.81 15.35 -43.82
C GLY A 697 28.49 15.73 -42.36
N THR A 698 28.78 14.89 -41.37
CA THR A 698 28.25 15.06 -40.01
C THR A 698 28.98 16.16 -39.21
N SER A 699 28.25 17.20 -38.83
CA SER A 699 28.74 18.22 -37.89
C SER A 699 28.91 17.61 -36.49
N ARG A 700 30.14 17.60 -35.96
CA ARG A 700 30.42 17.11 -34.60
C ARG A 700 29.98 18.13 -33.54
N VAL A 701 29.22 17.66 -32.56
CA VAL A 701 28.78 18.43 -31.39
C VAL A 701 29.84 18.29 -30.29
N ASP A 702 30.01 19.31 -29.45
CA ASP A 702 30.79 19.18 -28.22
C ASP A 702 29.89 19.07 -27.00
N ILE A 703 30.21 18.14 -26.11
CA ILE A 703 29.45 17.94 -24.88
C ILE A 703 29.44 19.18 -23.98
N SER A 704 30.51 19.98 -23.95
CA SER A 704 30.61 21.22 -23.16
C SER A 704 29.82 22.37 -23.78
N ASP A 705 29.57 22.32 -25.09
CA ASP A 705 28.66 23.23 -25.78
C ASP A 705 27.19 22.83 -25.50
N LEU A 706 26.86 21.54 -25.61
CA LEU A 706 25.52 21.00 -25.36
C LEU A 706 25.07 21.12 -23.89
N ILE A 707 25.93 20.81 -22.92
CA ILE A 707 25.63 20.99 -21.49
C ILE A 707 25.43 22.48 -21.17
N ARG A 708 26.25 23.37 -21.73
CA ARG A 708 26.08 24.81 -21.52
C ARG A 708 24.74 25.30 -22.09
N GLU A 709 24.38 24.88 -23.31
CA GLU A 709 23.09 25.23 -23.91
C GLU A 709 21.90 24.70 -23.09
N ALA A 710 21.99 23.47 -22.55
CA ALA A 710 20.99 22.92 -21.65
C ALA A 710 20.80 23.78 -20.37
N TYR A 711 21.90 24.22 -19.76
CA TYR A 711 21.88 25.09 -18.57
C TYR A 711 21.49 26.54 -18.88
N GLU A 712 21.73 27.05 -20.09
CA GLU A 712 21.34 28.41 -20.51
C GLU A 712 19.86 28.48 -20.93
N LYS A 713 19.35 27.48 -21.66
CA LYS A 713 18.00 27.46 -22.23
C LYS A 713 16.94 26.89 -21.28
N TYR A 714 17.31 25.97 -20.40
CA TYR A 714 16.41 25.30 -19.44
C TYR A 714 16.81 25.55 -17.97
N GLY A 715 17.68 26.54 -17.73
CA GLY A 715 18.19 26.89 -16.39
C GLY A 715 17.18 27.53 -15.43
N ASP A 716 15.97 27.84 -15.90
CA ASP A 716 14.87 28.37 -15.10
C ASP A 716 14.12 27.27 -14.31
N ILE A 717 14.20 26.01 -14.76
CA ILE A 717 13.63 24.84 -14.07
C ILE A 717 14.27 24.71 -12.68
N GLN A 718 13.44 24.66 -11.62
CA GLN A 718 13.93 24.54 -10.24
C GLN A 718 13.86 23.10 -9.72
N SER A 719 14.73 22.75 -8.78
CA SER A 719 14.71 21.41 -8.17
C SER A 719 13.38 21.14 -7.44
N GLU A 720 12.83 22.15 -6.75
CA GLU A 720 11.53 22.07 -6.07
C GLU A 720 10.35 21.83 -7.04
N GLU A 721 10.45 22.36 -8.26
CA GLU A 721 9.47 22.15 -9.33
C GLU A 721 9.51 20.69 -9.81
N VAL A 722 10.71 20.17 -10.12
CA VAL A 722 10.92 18.75 -10.48
C VAL A 722 10.40 17.83 -9.36
N GLU A 723 10.72 18.11 -8.09
CA GLU A 723 10.21 17.35 -6.94
C GLU A 723 8.67 17.42 -6.79
N SER A 724 8.04 18.53 -7.18
CA SER A 724 6.57 18.65 -7.21
C SER A 724 5.96 17.90 -8.40
N MET A 725 6.62 17.86 -9.55
CA MET A 725 6.18 17.07 -10.71
C MET A 725 6.31 15.57 -10.44
N ARG A 726 7.41 15.13 -9.81
CA ARG A 726 7.61 13.73 -9.37
C ARG A 726 6.49 13.26 -8.44
N ARG A 727 6.11 14.07 -7.45
CA ARG A 727 5.01 13.74 -6.52
C ARG A 727 3.66 13.65 -7.20
N ARG A 728 3.35 14.58 -8.12
CA ARG A 728 2.13 14.54 -8.95
C ARG A 728 2.08 13.27 -9.83
N ASN A 729 3.20 12.90 -10.44
CA ASN A 729 3.25 11.81 -11.41
C ASN A 729 3.45 10.41 -10.77
N LYS A 730 3.90 10.29 -9.51
CA LYS A 730 4.09 8.98 -8.83
C LYS A 730 2.79 8.16 -8.72
N LEU A 731 1.66 8.80 -8.40
CA LEU A 731 0.35 8.11 -8.36
C LEU A 731 -0.05 7.58 -9.75
N TYR A 732 0.13 8.39 -10.79
CA TYR A 732 -0.20 8.04 -12.16
C TYR A 732 0.64 6.87 -12.70
N VAL A 733 1.96 6.91 -12.46
CA VAL A 733 2.89 5.84 -12.89
C VAL A 733 2.59 4.53 -12.18
N ILE A 734 2.36 4.55 -10.86
CA ILE A 734 2.04 3.33 -10.12
C ILE A 734 0.68 2.76 -10.56
N GLN A 735 -0.34 3.61 -10.78
CA GLN A 735 -1.61 3.13 -11.32
C GLN A 735 -1.45 2.55 -12.74
N THR A 736 -0.60 3.14 -13.60
CA THR A 736 -0.31 2.62 -14.95
C THR A 736 0.37 1.24 -14.91
N LEU A 737 1.30 1.04 -13.97
CA LEU A 737 1.88 -0.29 -13.70
C LEU A 737 0.82 -1.28 -13.21
N GLU A 738 -0.05 -0.86 -12.29
CA GLU A 738 -1.13 -1.69 -11.75
C GLU A 738 -2.20 -2.08 -12.78
N ASP A 739 -2.52 -1.18 -13.72
CA ASP A 739 -3.41 -1.48 -14.85
C ASP A 739 -2.74 -2.39 -15.87
N THR A 740 -1.42 -2.30 -16.06
CA THR A 740 -0.63 -3.23 -16.87
C THR A 740 -0.60 -4.63 -16.23
N THR A 741 -0.36 -4.73 -14.92
CA THR A 741 -0.49 -5.96 -14.13
C THR A 741 -1.90 -6.54 -14.28
N LYS A 742 -2.95 -5.73 -14.13
CA LYS A 742 -4.35 -6.14 -14.30
C LYS A 742 -4.60 -6.76 -15.67
N GLN A 743 -4.15 -6.12 -16.76
CA GLN A 743 -4.34 -6.68 -18.11
C GLN A 743 -3.63 -8.03 -18.28
N ASN A 744 -2.41 -8.19 -17.77
CA ASN A 744 -1.69 -9.48 -17.80
C ASN A 744 -2.43 -10.58 -17.00
N VAL A 745 -2.94 -10.25 -15.81
CA VAL A 745 -3.77 -11.15 -15.00
C VAL A 745 -5.05 -11.55 -15.74
N VAL A 746 -5.75 -10.58 -16.32
CA VAL A 746 -7.00 -10.79 -17.06
C VAL A 746 -6.76 -11.68 -18.27
N ILE A 747 -5.73 -11.41 -19.09
CA ILE A 747 -5.37 -12.19 -20.28
C ILE A 747 -5.14 -13.68 -19.92
N VAL A 748 -4.33 -13.97 -18.91
CA VAL A 748 -4.03 -15.36 -18.50
C VAL A 748 -5.19 -16.02 -17.73
N SER A 749 -6.23 -15.24 -17.39
CA SER A 749 -7.50 -15.74 -16.84
C SER A 749 -8.58 -15.98 -17.92
N GLN A 750 -8.35 -15.63 -19.19
CA GLN A 750 -9.31 -15.84 -20.30
C GLN A 750 -9.53 -17.32 -20.66
N GLU A 751 -8.77 -18.24 -20.08
CA GLU A 751 -9.08 -19.68 -20.10
C GLU A 751 -10.48 -19.98 -19.53
N VAL A 752 -10.96 -19.14 -18.61
CA VAL A 752 -12.34 -19.18 -18.08
C VAL A 752 -13.26 -18.34 -18.97
N LYS A 753 -14.46 -18.84 -19.32
CA LYS A 753 -15.38 -18.20 -20.29
C LYS A 753 -16.14 -16.97 -19.78
N PHE A 754 -15.49 -16.13 -19.00
CA PHE A 754 -15.90 -14.75 -18.82
C PHE A 754 -15.45 -13.93 -20.03
N THR A 755 -16.15 -12.83 -20.35
CA THR A 755 -15.63 -11.85 -21.32
C THR A 755 -14.59 -10.98 -20.64
N ALA A 756 -13.72 -10.30 -21.39
CA ALA A 756 -12.70 -9.42 -20.82
C ALA A 756 -13.28 -8.41 -19.81
N GLY A 757 -14.39 -7.73 -20.16
CA GLY A 757 -15.08 -6.82 -19.24
C GLY A 757 -15.62 -7.49 -17.96
N HIS A 758 -16.12 -8.74 -18.03
CA HIS A 758 -16.51 -9.49 -16.84
C HIS A 758 -15.28 -9.80 -15.95
N LEU A 759 -14.12 -10.12 -16.53
CA LEU A 759 -12.87 -10.34 -15.79
C LEU A 759 -12.32 -9.03 -15.19
N ASP A 760 -12.37 -7.92 -15.92
CA ASP A 760 -12.00 -6.59 -15.43
C ASP A 760 -12.79 -6.19 -14.18
N GLU A 761 -14.11 -6.43 -14.19
CA GLU A 761 -14.99 -6.19 -13.04
C GLU A 761 -14.72 -7.14 -11.87
N LEU A 762 -14.56 -8.44 -12.15
CA LEU A 762 -14.18 -9.44 -11.13
C LEU A 762 -12.85 -9.07 -10.46
N TYR A 763 -11.86 -8.62 -11.23
CA TYR A 763 -10.56 -8.21 -10.73
C TYR A 763 -10.66 -6.97 -9.83
N ALA A 764 -11.48 -5.99 -10.20
CA ALA A 764 -11.73 -4.81 -9.35
C ALA A 764 -12.38 -5.20 -8.01
N LEU A 765 -13.40 -6.08 -8.02
CA LEU A 765 -14.02 -6.59 -6.79
C LEU A 765 -13.03 -7.37 -5.92
N PHE A 766 -12.19 -8.21 -6.55
CA PHE A 766 -11.17 -9.04 -5.89
C PHE A 766 -10.04 -8.21 -5.28
N LYS A 767 -9.42 -7.30 -6.04
CA LYS A 767 -8.36 -6.38 -5.56
C LYS A 767 -8.87 -5.48 -4.43
N ARG A 768 -10.13 -5.04 -4.47
CA ARG A 768 -10.77 -4.29 -3.37
C ARG A 768 -10.95 -5.15 -2.10
N GLN A 769 -11.27 -6.43 -2.22
CA GLN A 769 -11.32 -7.35 -1.06
C GLN A 769 -9.94 -7.66 -0.49
N HIS A 770 -8.89 -7.72 -1.32
CA HIS A 770 -7.51 -7.87 -0.86
C HIS A 770 -7.12 -6.67 0.05
N PHE A 771 -7.24 -5.44 -0.43
CA PHE A 771 -6.88 -4.26 0.36
C PHE A 771 -7.72 -4.08 1.64
N LEU A 772 -9.00 -4.50 1.64
CA LEU A 772 -9.84 -4.53 2.84
C LEU A 772 -9.27 -5.40 3.97
N SER A 773 -8.41 -6.40 3.67
CA SER A 773 -7.68 -7.16 4.69
C SER A 773 -6.42 -6.44 5.23
N CYS A 774 -5.85 -5.53 4.43
CA CYS A 774 -4.57 -4.88 4.68
C CYS A 774 -4.71 -3.53 5.40
N TYR A 775 -5.82 -2.80 5.20
CA TYR A 775 -6.01 -1.42 5.69
C TYR A 775 -5.73 -1.20 7.18
N TRP A 776 -6.16 -2.13 8.04
CA TRP A 776 -6.12 -2.02 9.51
C TRP A 776 -5.26 -3.10 10.20
N THR A 777 -4.39 -3.79 9.46
CA THR A 777 -3.54 -4.86 10.02
C THR A 777 -2.23 -4.93 9.25
N ALA A 778 -1.19 -4.30 9.80
CA ALA A 778 0.15 -4.23 9.20
C ALA A 778 0.75 -5.63 8.93
N ASN A 779 0.41 -6.62 9.75
CA ASN A 779 0.84 -8.01 9.64
C ASN A 779 -0.27 -8.93 9.10
N SER A 780 -1.13 -8.46 8.19
CA SER A 780 -2.14 -9.33 7.57
C SER A 780 -1.44 -10.41 6.71
N PRO A 781 -1.91 -11.67 6.68
CA PRO A 781 -1.27 -12.71 5.86
C PRO A 781 -1.17 -12.32 4.39
N ALA A 782 -2.22 -11.69 3.84
CA ALA A 782 -2.23 -11.19 2.47
C ALA A 782 -1.15 -10.12 2.21
N LEU A 783 -0.90 -9.18 3.13
CA LEU A 783 0.18 -8.18 2.98
C LEU A 783 1.57 -8.76 3.25
N LEU A 784 1.67 -9.77 4.12
CA LEU A 784 2.93 -10.48 4.38
C LEU A 784 3.37 -11.32 3.18
N HIS A 785 2.44 -11.97 2.49
CA HIS A 785 2.70 -12.78 1.29
C HIS A 785 2.72 -11.95 -0.01
N HIS A 786 2.01 -10.82 -0.08
CA HIS A 786 2.11 -9.89 -1.21
C HIS A 786 3.57 -9.48 -1.42
N ASP A 787 4.16 -9.86 -2.55
CA ASP A 787 5.47 -9.40 -2.97
C ASP A 787 5.35 -8.81 -4.38
N PRO A 788 5.52 -7.48 -4.55
CA PRO A 788 5.56 -6.82 -5.86
C PRO A 788 6.64 -7.36 -6.82
N SER A 789 7.58 -8.17 -6.30
CA SER A 789 8.66 -8.80 -7.05
C SER A 789 8.26 -10.09 -7.79
N LEU A 790 7.10 -10.67 -7.45
CA LEU A 790 6.56 -11.93 -7.99
C LEU A 790 5.72 -11.75 -9.27
N ALA A 791 5.32 -12.87 -9.87
CA ALA A 791 4.50 -12.87 -11.08
C ALA A 791 3.14 -12.19 -10.83
N TYR A 792 2.59 -11.53 -11.86
CA TYR A 792 1.36 -10.73 -11.75
C TYR A 792 0.14 -11.49 -11.19
N LEU A 793 0.07 -12.82 -11.36
CA LEU A 793 -0.98 -13.66 -10.75
C LEU A 793 -0.84 -13.79 -9.22
N GLU A 794 0.40 -13.81 -8.71
CA GLU A 794 0.74 -14.07 -7.31
C GLU A 794 0.66 -12.79 -6.45
N GLN A 795 0.73 -11.61 -7.07
CA GLN A 795 0.71 -10.32 -6.40
C GLN A 795 -0.58 -10.08 -5.58
N TYR A 796 -1.74 -10.54 -6.05
CA TYR A 796 -3.00 -10.37 -5.33
C TYR A 796 -3.65 -11.72 -4.99
N GLN A 797 -3.74 -12.00 -3.70
CA GLN A 797 -4.38 -13.19 -3.15
C GLN A 797 -5.40 -12.83 -2.05
N LEU A 798 -6.41 -13.67 -1.83
CA LEU A 798 -7.37 -13.57 -0.74
C LEU A 798 -7.21 -14.71 0.26
N GLY A 799 -7.20 -14.38 1.55
CA GLY A 799 -7.39 -15.36 2.61
C GLY A 799 -8.86 -15.80 2.72
N LEU A 800 -9.08 -16.91 3.42
CA LEU A 800 -10.39 -17.56 3.60
C LEU A 800 -11.56 -16.60 3.93
N SER A 801 -11.35 -15.58 4.78
CA SER A 801 -12.42 -14.68 5.21
C SER A 801 -12.82 -13.67 4.11
N GLN A 802 -11.85 -13.10 3.39
CA GLN A 802 -12.11 -12.23 2.23
C GLN A 802 -12.70 -13.01 1.06
N TYR A 803 -12.16 -14.20 0.79
CA TYR A 803 -12.72 -15.13 -0.19
C TYR A 803 -14.18 -15.44 0.13
N SER A 804 -14.50 -15.76 1.38
CA SER A 804 -15.86 -16.12 1.79
C SER A 804 -16.84 -14.97 1.61
N LEU A 805 -16.44 -13.73 1.91
CA LEU A 805 -17.26 -12.54 1.65
C LEU A 805 -17.50 -12.35 0.15
N LEU A 806 -16.46 -12.45 -0.68
CA LEU A 806 -16.55 -12.25 -2.13
C LEU A 806 -17.37 -13.35 -2.82
N PHE A 807 -17.13 -14.61 -2.44
CA PHE A 807 -17.86 -15.78 -2.94
C PHE A 807 -19.35 -15.70 -2.54
N SER A 808 -19.67 -15.24 -1.33
CA SER A 808 -21.07 -15.06 -0.89
C SER A 808 -21.84 -14.02 -1.73
N LEU A 809 -21.16 -13.01 -2.25
CA LEU A 809 -21.76 -12.00 -3.15
C LEU A 809 -21.88 -12.47 -4.61
N LEU A 810 -21.02 -13.41 -5.03
CA LEU A 810 -20.88 -13.84 -6.43
C LEU A 810 -21.37 -15.28 -6.70
N GLN A 811 -21.83 -16.03 -5.70
CA GLN A 811 -22.50 -17.31 -5.95
C GLN A 811 -23.87 -17.10 -6.63
N PRO A 812 -24.29 -18.01 -7.54
CA PRO A 812 -25.59 -17.93 -8.22
C PRO A 812 -26.75 -18.44 -7.36
N TRP A 813 -26.44 -19.11 -6.26
CA TRP A 813 -27.39 -19.67 -5.32
C TRP A 813 -27.75 -18.62 -4.25
N GLY A 814 -28.97 -18.70 -3.70
CA GLY A 814 -29.45 -17.72 -2.72
C GLY A 814 -28.62 -17.70 -1.42
N PRO A 815 -28.75 -16.65 -0.59
CA PRO A 815 -28.07 -16.54 0.71
C PRO A 815 -28.65 -17.52 1.75
N GLY A 816 -28.44 -18.82 1.52
CA GLY A 816 -28.86 -19.91 2.38
C GLY A 816 -27.93 -20.13 3.57
N THR A 817 -28.41 -20.85 4.58
CA THR A 817 -27.74 -21.08 5.87
C THR A 817 -26.37 -21.77 5.78
N ASN A 818 -26.08 -22.50 4.70
CA ASN A 818 -24.79 -23.17 4.48
C ASN A 818 -23.79 -22.38 3.62
N THR A 819 -24.07 -21.11 3.26
CA THR A 819 -23.20 -20.30 2.39
C THR A 819 -21.73 -20.24 2.88
N HIS A 820 -21.52 -20.07 4.20
CA HIS A 820 -20.17 -20.06 4.79
C HIS A 820 -19.46 -21.42 4.69
N SER A 821 -20.20 -22.53 4.79
CA SER A 821 -19.65 -23.89 4.64
C SER A 821 -19.25 -24.16 3.18
N LEU A 822 -20.09 -23.75 2.23
CA LEU A 822 -19.79 -23.81 0.80
C LEU A 822 -18.52 -23.03 0.44
N ALA A 823 -18.39 -21.79 0.93
CA ALA A 823 -17.19 -20.98 0.73
C ALA A 823 -15.93 -21.64 1.34
N LEU A 824 -16.02 -22.18 2.56
CA LEU A 824 -14.91 -22.89 3.22
C LEU A 824 -14.46 -24.14 2.44
N TRP A 825 -15.40 -24.91 1.90
CA TRP A 825 -15.07 -26.10 1.10
C TRP A 825 -14.54 -25.72 -0.29
N ALA A 826 -15.08 -24.66 -0.91
CA ALA A 826 -14.61 -24.18 -2.21
C ALA A 826 -13.19 -23.62 -2.12
N PHE A 827 -12.88 -22.88 -1.03
CA PHE A 827 -11.54 -22.41 -0.71
C PHE A 827 -10.53 -23.57 -0.61
N ARG A 828 -10.82 -24.57 0.24
CA ARG A 828 -9.97 -25.77 0.45
C ARG A 828 -9.81 -26.66 -0.80
N LEU A 829 -10.63 -26.48 -1.81
CA LEU A 829 -10.57 -27.23 -3.07
C LEU A 829 -9.71 -26.54 -4.15
N ILE A 830 -9.36 -25.27 -3.95
CA ILE A 830 -8.54 -24.48 -4.90
C ILE A 830 -7.22 -23.97 -4.29
N ASP A 831 -7.13 -23.92 -2.96
CA ASP A 831 -5.90 -23.85 -2.17
C ASP A 831 -5.10 -25.18 -2.34
N GLU A 832 -4.62 -25.46 -3.57
CA GLU A 832 -3.92 -26.70 -3.94
C GLU A 832 -2.50 -26.77 -3.36
N ASN A 833 -1.88 -25.63 -3.03
CA ASN A 833 -0.55 -25.55 -2.41
C ASN A 833 -0.60 -25.59 -0.86
N HIS A 834 -1.78 -25.38 -0.26
CA HIS A 834 -2.03 -25.34 1.18
C HIS A 834 -1.32 -24.18 1.92
N ASP A 835 -1.14 -23.03 1.25
CA ASP A 835 -0.60 -21.81 1.87
C ASP A 835 -1.67 -20.98 2.62
N GLY A 836 -2.97 -21.27 2.40
CA GLY A 836 -4.08 -20.58 3.04
C GLY A 836 -4.50 -19.27 2.37
N LEU A 837 -4.10 -19.07 1.11
CA LEU A 837 -4.44 -17.95 0.23
C LEU A 837 -4.93 -18.48 -1.14
N VAL A 838 -5.61 -17.63 -1.90
CA VAL A 838 -6.16 -17.97 -3.24
C VAL A 838 -5.95 -16.79 -4.19
N ASN A 839 -5.37 -17.03 -5.36
CA ASN A 839 -5.12 -16.01 -6.38
C ASN A 839 -6.34 -15.76 -7.31
N PHE A 840 -6.23 -14.77 -8.18
CA PHE A 840 -7.33 -14.37 -9.06
C PHE A 840 -7.72 -15.45 -10.10
N LYS A 841 -6.75 -16.24 -10.60
CA LYS A 841 -7.01 -17.28 -11.60
C LYS A 841 -7.75 -18.46 -10.98
N GLU A 842 -7.35 -18.90 -9.79
CA GLU A 842 -8.06 -19.90 -8.99
C GLU A 842 -9.48 -19.45 -8.63
N PHE A 843 -9.63 -18.19 -8.18
CA PHE A 843 -10.93 -17.60 -7.87
C PHE A 843 -11.86 -17.59 -9.10
N CYS A 844 -11.37 -17.14 -10.26
CA CYS A 844 -12.13 -17.17 -11.50
C CYS A 844 -12.43 -18.60 -11.96
N GLY A 845 -11.51 -19.54 -11.78
CA GLY A 845 -11.71 -20.96 -12.07
C GLY A 845 -12.81 -21.58 -11.20
N ALA A 846 -12.85 -21.28 -9.90
CA ALA A 846 -13.91 -21.70 -8.99
C ALA A 846 -15.27 -21.09 -9.39
N LEU A 847 -15.30 -19.78 -9.61
CA LEU A 847 -16.52 -19.07 -9.99
C LEU A 847 -17.04 -19.51 -11.37
N GLY A 848 -16.16 -19.80 -12.32
CA GLY A 848 -16.50 -20.36 -13.64
C GLY A 848 -17.13 -21.74 -13.56
N LYS A 849 -16.58 -22.64 -12.72
CA LYS A 849 -17.15 -23.97 -12.43
C LYS A 849 -18.56 -23.84 -11.81
N VAL A 850 -18.73 -22.96 -10.82
CA VAL A 850 -20.01 -22.71 -10.13
C VAL A 850 -21.07 -22.09 -11.06
N THR A 851 -20.71 -21.06 -11.83
CA THR A 851 -21.66 -20.35 -12.72
C THR A 851 -21.99 -21.13 -14.00
N GLY A 852 -21.14 -22.09 -14.39
CA GLY A 852 -21.27 -22.85 -15.65
C GLY A 852 -20.53 -22.24 -16.83
N LYS A 853 -19.63 -21.27 -16.60
CA LYS A 853 -18.74 -20.66 -17.61
C LYS A 853 -17.35 -21.34 -17.64
N GLY A 854 -17.33 -22.67 -17.51
CA GLY A 854 -16.12 -23.50 -17.53
C GLY A 854 -15.49 -23.63 -18.92
N ILE A 855 -14.26 -24.15 -18.99
CA ILE A 855 -13.39 -24.13 -20.19
C ILE A 855 -13.98 -24.89 -21.39
N TYR A 856 -14.67 -26.01 -21.16
CA TYR A 856 -15.23 -26.85 -22.24
C TYR A 856 -16.76 -26.89 -22.22
N SER A 857 -17.40 -26.59 -23.36
CA SER A 857 -18.87 -26.42 -23.54
C SER A 857 -19.54 -25.36 -22.63
N ASN A 858 -20.87 -25.19 -22.71
CA ASN A 858 -21.62 -24.59 -21.59
C ASN A 858 -21.57 -25.60 -20.44
N GLY A 859 -21.27 -25.18 -19.22
CA GLY A 859 -21.03 -26.07 -18.08
C GLY A 859 -22.23 -27.00 -17.83
N THR A 860 -22.11 -28.24 -18.33
CA THR A 860 -23.15 -29.25 -18.29
C THR A 860 -23.48 -29.62 -16.86
N PHE A 861 -24.66 -30.21 -16.66
CA PHE A 861 -25.08 -30.81 -15.40
C PHE A 861 -23.94 -31.56 -14.68
N THR A 862 -23.18 -32.36 -15.44
CA THR A 862 -22.03 -33.15 -14.98
C THR A 862 -20.96 -32.31 -14.30
N GLU A 863 -20.49 -31.21 -14.88
CA GLU A 863 -19.33 -30.48 -14.33
C GLU A 863 -19.70 -29.63 -13.10
N LYS A 864 -20.91 -29.05 -13.07
CA LYS A 864 -21.44 -28.41 -11.86
C LYS A 864 -21.59 -29.42 -10.72
N LEU A 865 -22.06 -30.64 -11.01
CA LEU A 865 -22.14 -31.72 -10.04
C LEU A 865 -20.76 -32.25 -9.62
N LYS A 866 -19.79 -32.35 -10.55
CA LYS A 866 -18.40 -32.76 -10.27
C LYS A 866 -17.72 -31.81 -9.30
N PHE A 867 -17.95 -30.50 -9.44
CA PHE A 867 -17.52 -29.50 -8.46
C PHE A 867 -18.17 -29.73 -7.09
N LEU A 868 -19.50 -29.79 -7.01
CA LEU A 868 -20.23 -30.04 -5.75
C LEU A 868 -19.81 -31.36 -5.07
N PHE A 869 -19.50 -32.40 -5.84
CA PHE A 869 -18.98 -33.67 -5.34
C PHE A 869 -17.58 -33.51 -4.74
N LYS A 870 -16.67 -32.80 -5.44
CA LYS A 870 -15.30 -32.55 -4.95
C LYS A 870 -15.26 -31.75 -3.64
N LEU A 871 -16.24 -30.87 -3.36
CA LEU A 871 -16.36 -30.13 -2.08
C LEU A 871 -16.47 -31.04 -0.83
N HIS A 872 -16.83 -32.31 -1.00
CA HIS A 872 -17.02 -33.25 0.11
C HIS A 872 -15.94 -34.33 0.21
N LEU A 873 -14.90 -34.26 -0.62
CA LEU A 873 -13.73 -35.12 -0.53
C LEU A 873 -12.81 -34.71 0.64
N PRO A 874 -12.02 -35.64 1.21
CA PRO A 874 -11.07 -35.29 2.24
C PRO A 874 -9.89 -34.50 1.62
N PRO A 875 -9.29 -33.53 2.34
CA PRO A 875 -8.13 -32.80 1.83
C PRO A 875 -6.94 -33.75 1.63
N GLY A 876 -6.16 -33.48 0.58
CA GLY A 876 -4.94 -34.22 0.28
C GLY A 876 -3.92 -34.14 1.42
N ARG A 877 -3.07 -35.16 1.54
CA ARG A 877 -1.92 -35.15 2.46
C ARG A 877 -0.64 -35.01 1.66
N GLY A 878 -0.04 -33.83 1.66
CA GLY A 878 1.28 -33.58 1.09
C GLY A 878 1.95 -32.36 1.71
N LYS A 879 3.26 -32.46 1.95
CA LYS A 879 4.15 -31.29 2.00
C LYS A 879 4.79 -31.17 0.63
N VAL A 880 4.91 -29.96 0.10
CA VAL A 880 5.54 -29.71 -1.20
C VAL A 880 7.06 -29.86 -1.08
N ASP A 881 7.66 -30.55 -2.06
CA ASP A 881 9.09 -30.57 -2.34
C ASP A 881 9.34 -29.63 -3.55
N LEU A 882 10.27 -28.68 -3.44
CA LEU A 882 10.59 -27.76 -4.54
C LEU A 882 11.01 -28.49 -5.82
N GLN A 883 11.66 -29.65 -5.70
CA GLN A 883 12.10 -30.43 -6.85
C GLN A 883 10.94 -31.24 -7.48
N ALA A 884 9.85 -31.46 -6.74
CA ALA A 884 8.59 -31.92 -7.29
C ALA A 884 7.80 -30.77 -7.93
N TYR A 885 7.79 -29.57 -7.34
CA TYR A 885 7.06 -28.39 -7.83
C TYR A 885 7.48 -27.99 -9.25
N LEU A 886 8.79 -27.89 -9.53
CA LEU A 886 9.31 -27.59 -10.87
C LEU A 886 8.93 -28.65 -11.92
N LYS A 887 8.72 -29.89 -11.50
CA LYS A 887 8.32 -31.01 -12.36
C LYS A 887 6.80 -31.03 -12.57
N GLN A 888 6.04 -30.77 -11.52
CA GLN A 888 4.59 -30.56 -11.57
C GLN A 888 4.24 -29.42 -12.53
N TRP A 889 4.99 -28.32 -12.53
CA TRP A 889 4.75 -27.21 -13.48
C TRP A 889 4.94 -27.64 -14.96
N GLN A 890 5.92 -28.52 -15.24
CA GLN A 890 6.07 -29.14 -16.57
C GLN A 890 4.94 -30.12 -16.92
N ASP A 891 4.47 -30.91 -15.96
CA ASP A 891 3.35 -31.83 -16.14
C ASP A 891 1.99 -31.08 -16.22
N GLU A 892 1.86 -29.89 -15.64
CA GLU A 892 0.65 -29.06 -15.66
C GLU A 892 0.43 -28.36 -17.00
N ILE A 893 1.50 -27.99 -17.70
CA ILE A 893 1.46 -27.62 -19.13
C ILE A 893 0.95 -28.80 -19.99
N GLN A 894 0.94 -30.03 -19.46
CA GLN A 894 0.43 -31.25 -20.12
C GLN A 894 -0.81 -31.87 -19.44
N LYS A 895 -1.43 -31.23 -18.44
CA LYS A 895 -2.57 -31.80 -17.67
C LYS A 895 -3.76 -32.13 -18.59
N LYS A 896 -3.91 -33.41 -18.94
CA LYS A 896 -5.15 -33.95 -19.51
C LYS A 896 -6.24 -33.96 -18.45
N GLU A 897 -7.47 -33.77 -18.92
CA GLU A 897 -8.67 -33.70 -18.08
C GLU A 897 -8.90 -35.03 -17.32
N GLU A 898 -9.08 -34.95 -15.99
CA GLU A 898 -9.39 -36.12 -15.15
C GLU A 898 -10.67 -36.82 -15.63
N SER A 899 -10.58 -38.13 -15.84
CA SER A 899 -11.72 -38.95 -16.20
C SER A 899 -12.71 -39.03 -15.04
N ILE A 900 -13.99 -39.19 -15.38
CA ILE A 900 -15.07 -39.50 -14.43
C ILE A 900 -14.74 -40.73 -13.56
N LYS A 901 -13.88 -41.63 -14.06
CA LYS A 901 -13.44 -42.86 -13.40
C LYS A 901 -12.31 -42.68 -12.38
N ASP A 902 -11.63 -41.54 -12.40
CA ASP A 902 -10.46 -41.26 -11.56
C ASP A 902 -10.89 -40.64 -10.21
N LEU A 903 -12.17 -40.29 -10.06
CA LEU A 903 -12.74 -39.69 -8.86
C LEU A 903 -12.95 -40.72 -7.73
N PRO A 904 -12.48 -40.45 -6.51
CA PRO A 904 -12.71 -41.34 -5.36
C PRO A 904 -14.20 -41.43 -4.97
N ARG A 905 -14.60 -42.55 -4.39
CA ARG A 905 -15.97 -42.76 -3.87
C ARG A 905 -16.18 -41.94 -2.59
N ILE A 906 -17.37 -41.39 -2.38
CA ILE A 906 -17.75 -40.76 -1.10
C ILE A 906 -18.45 -41.76 -0.17
N ASN A 907 -18.14 -41.71 1.13
CA ASN A 907 -18.76 -42.56 2.15
C ASN A 907 -20.13 -42.03 2.61
N GLN A 908 -20.78 -42.79 3.50
CA GLN A 908 -22.05 -42.43 4.14
C GLN A 908 -22.08 -41.01 4.70
N THR A 909 -21.07 -40.64 5.50
CA THR A 909 -20.99 -39.32 6.13
C THR A 909 -20.88 -38.19 5.08
N GLN A 910 -20.06 -38.36 4.05
CA GLN A 910 -19.87 -37.39 2.97
C GLN A 910 -21.12 -37.25 2.09
N PHE A 911 -21.79 -38.36 1.77
CA PHE A 911 -23.04 -38.33 0.99
C PHE A 911 -24.18 -37.64 1.74
N ILE A 912 -24.24 -37.78 3.08
CA ILE A 912 -25.18 -37.03 3.92
C ILE A 912 -24.87 -35.52 3.87
N GLN A 913 -23.60 -35.11 3.84
CA GLN A 913 -23.25 -33.70 3.68
C GLN A 913 -23.56 -33.17 2.27
N LEU A 914 -23.25 -33.91 1.21
CA LEU A 914 -23.67 -33.57 -0.16
C LEU A 914 -25.20 -33.40 -0.27
N SER A 915 -25.96 -34.31 0.35
CA SER A 915 -27.42 -34.21 0.40
C SER A 915 -27.87 -32.94 1.12
N LYS A 916 -27.33 -32.64 2.32
CA LYS A 916 -27.60 -31.39 3.07
C LYS A 916 -27.21 -30.14 2.30
N THR A 917 -26.13 -30.18 1.53
CA THR A 917 -25.70 -29.09 0.65
C THR A 917 -26.76 -28.84 -0.42
N LEU A 918 -27.20 -29.87 -1.14
CA LEU A 918 -28.29 -29.75 -2.13
C LEU A 918 -29.56 -29.16 -1.50
N TYR A 919 -30.02 -29.67 -0.34
CA TYR A 919 -31.18 -29.09 0.36
C TYR A 919 -31.00 -27.60 0.70
N ALA A 920 -29.80 -27.15 1.05
CA ALA A 920 -29.53 -25.73 1.33
C ALA A 920 -29.43 -24.86 0.06
N LEU A 921 -29.07 -25.42 -1.09
CA LEU A 921 -28.95 -24.70 -2.37
C LEU A 921 -30.31 -24.32 -2.98
N PHE A 922 -31.37 -25.10 -2.73
CA PHE A 922 -32.71 -24.85 -3.29
C PHE A 922 -33.56 -23.88 -2.45
N HIS A 923 -33.08 -23.47 -1.27
CA HIS A 923 -33.90 -22.72 -0.32
C HIS A 923 -34.25 -21.32 -0.87
N GLY A 924 -35.55 -21.03 -0.99
CA GLY A 924 -36.07 -19.81 -1.60
C GLY A 924 -36.22 -19.84 -3.13
N ASP A 925 -35.99 -20.98 -3.80
CA ASP A 925 -36.34 -21.13 -5.22
C ASP A 925 -37.85 -21.45 -5.38
N PRO A 926 -38.56 -20.91 -6.41
CA PRO A 926 -39.97 -21.22 -6.63
C PRO A 926 -40.31 -22.71 -6.81
N GLU A 927 -39.35 -23.57 -7.18
CA GLU A 927 -39.54 -25.02 -7.28
C GLU A 927 -38.99 -25.80 -6.03
N GLU A 928 -38.66 -25.14 -4.92
CA GLU A 928 -38.04 -25.72 -3.70
C GLU A 928 -38.68 -27.05 -3.24
N GLU A 929 -40.00 -27.10 -3.10
CA GLU A 929 -40.72 -28.31 -2.66
C GLU A 929 -40.64 -29.45 -3.70
N SER A 930 -40.50 -29.14 -4.99
CA SER A 930 -40.30 -30.14 -6.05
C SER A 930 -38.86 -30.64 -6.07
N LEU A 931 -37.89 -29.75 -5.84
CA LEU A 931 -36.46 -30.06 -5.73
C LEU A 931 -36.17 -30.95 -4.52
N PHE A 932 -36.77 -30.66 -3.37
CA PHE A 932 -36.67 -31.50 -2.17
C PHE A 932 -37.23 -32.91 -2.37
N ARG A 933 -38.41 -33.03 -3.01
CA ARG A 933 -38.97 -34.35 -3.35
C ARG A 933 -38.09 -35.11 -4.36
N ALA A 934 -37.42 -34.41 -5.29
CA ALA A 934 -36.52 -35.03 -6.25
C ALA A 934 -35.24 -35.57 -5.59
N VAL A 935 -34.59 -34.81 -4.70
CA VAL A 935 -33.44 -35.33 -3.92
C VAL A 935 -33.87 -36.50 -3.05
N ALA A 936 -35.02 -36.42 -2.37
CA ALA A 936 -35.52 -37.54 -1.57
C ALA A 936 -35.73 -38.83 -2.40
N ARG A 937 -36.20 -38.73 -3.66
CA ARG A 937 -36.28 -39.86 -4.60
C ARG A 937 -34.90 -40.41 -4.96
N VAL A 938 -33.94 -39.54 -5.28
CA VAL A 938 -32.57 -39.95 -5.65
C VAL A 938 -31.80 -40.58 -4.49
N THR A 939 -31.86 -39.99 -3.30
CA THR A 939 -31.32 -40.60 -2.06
C THR A 939 -31.93 -41.99 -1.83
N SER A 940 -33.25 -42.12 -1.99
CA SER A 940 -33.95 -43.42 -1.84
C SER A 940 -33.57 -44.45 -2.91
N LEU A 941 -33.29 -44.01 -4.14
CA LEU A 941 -32.85 -44.88 -5.24
C LEU A 941 -31.42 -45.37 -5.01
N LEU A 942 -30.50 -44.47 -4.65
CA LEU A 942 -29.10 -44.78 -4.40
C LEU A 942 -28.94 -45.79 -3.25
N LEU A 943 -29.62 -45.58 -2.12
CA LEU A 943 -29.62 -46.52 -0.98
C LEU A 943 -30.21 -47.89 -1.36
N ARG A 944 -31.22 -47.94 -2.24
CA ARG A 944 -31.76 -49.22 -2.76
C ARG A 944 -30.80 -49.93 -3.72
N MET A 945 -30.08 -49.19 -4.55
CA MET A 945 -29.06 -49.76 -5.45
C MET A 945 -27.88 -50.33 -4.68
N GLU A 946 -27.49 -49.70 -3.57
CA GLU A 946 -26.46 -50.17 -2.67
C GLU A 946 -26.88 -51.44 -1.92
N GLU A 947 -28.05 -51.45 -1.29
CA GLU A 947 -28.64 -52.62 -0.64
C GLU A 947 -28.80 -53.83 -1.60
N VAL A 948 -29.07 -53.58 -2.89
CA VAL A 948 -29.08 -54.62 -3.93
C VAL A 948 -27.66 -55.08 -4.29
N GLY A 949 -26.69 -54.16 -4.37
CA GLY A 949 -25.28 -54.48 -4.60
C GLY A 949 -24.68 -55.34 -3.48
N ARG A 950 -24.99 -55.02 -2.22
CA ARG A 950 -24.61 -55.78 -1.03
C ARG A 950 -25.10 -57.23 -1.10
N ARG A 951 -26.39 -57.43 -1.41
CA ARG A 951 -26.99 -58.76 -1.62
C ARG A 951 -26.40 -59.56 -2.79
N LEU A 952 -25.77 -58.90 -3.77
CA LEU A 952 -25.06 -59.58 -4.86
C LEU A 952 -23.63 -59.98 -4.44
N GLN A 953 -22.96 -59.17 -3.62
CA GLN A 953 -21.64 -59.49 -3.07
C GLN A 953 -21.72 -60.60 -2.01
N GLU A 954 -22.74 -60.59 -1.14
CA GLU A 954 -23.00 -61.66 -0.15
C GLU A 954 -23.19 -63.05 -0.80
N ASN A 955 -23.69 -63.10 -2.04
CA ASN A 955 -23.83 -64.33 -2.82
C ASN A 955 -22.55 -64.75 -3.58
N THR A 956 -21.45 -63.98 -3.51
CA THR A 956 -20.25 -64.17 -4.35
C THR A 956 -18.96 -64.29 -3.52
N SER A 957 -18.92 -65.25 -2.58
CA SER A 957 -17.69 -65.60 -1.85
C SER A 957 -17.51 -67.12 -1.69
N PRO A 958 -16.53 -67.76 -2.37
CA PRO A 958 -16.21 -69.17 -2.16
C PRO A 958 -15.36 -69.40 -0.89
N SER A 959 -15.41 -70.61 -0.36
CA SER A 959 -14.77 -71.02 0.90
C SER A 959 -13.24 -70.92 0.90
N LYS A 960 -12.66 -70.40 2.00
CA LYS A 960 -11.21 -70.45 2.25
C LYS A 960 -10.72 -71.86 2.57
N THR A 961 -9.48 -72.16 2.18
CA THR A 961 -8.65 -73.20 2.80
C THR A 961 -7.19 -72.72 2.89
N SER A 962 -6.46 -73.26 3.86
CA SER A 962 -5.03 -73.11 4.20
C SER A 962 -4.05 -72.96 3.01
N THR A 963 -2.88 -72.30 3.11
CA THR A 963 -2.02 -72.03 4.29
C THR A 963 -1.03 -70.86 4.05
N SER A 964 -0.42 -70.31 5.11
CA SER A 964 0.77 -69.42 5.12
C SER A 964 2.04 -70.12 4.54
N PRO A 965 3.19 -69.45 4.22
CA PRO A 965 3.77 -68.32 4.97
C PRO A 965 4.58 -67.21 4.21
N LEU A 966 4.89 -66.14 4.96
CA LEU A 966 6.09 -65.29 4.95
C LEU A 966 6.48 -64.38 3.75
N GLN A 967 7.07 -63.24 4.17
CA GLN A 967 7.83 -62.19 3.47
C GLN A 967 9.11 -62.70 2.75
N PRO A 968 9.82 -61.94 1.87
CA PRO A 968 10.10 -60.50 2.06
C PRO A 968 10.35 -59.56 0.84
N LEU A 969 10.46 -58.27 1.22
CA LEU A 969 11.32 -57.20 0.66
C LEU A 969 11.04 -56.53 -0.70
N SER A 970 11.33 -55.23 -0.71
CA SER A 970 11.26 -54.28 -1.82
C SER A 970 12.55 -54.28 -2.66
N PRO A 971 12.50 -53.84 -3.94
CA PRO A 971 13.67 -53.41 -4.68
C PRO A 971 13.82 -51.87 -4.73
N ALA A 972 15.06 -51.40 -4.73
CA ALA A 972 15.42 -50.08 -5.25
C ALA A 972 16.22 -50.26 -6.55
N THR A 973 16.26 -49.21 -7.39
CA THR A 973 17.19 -48.96 -8.52
C THR A 973 18.20 -50.07 -8.87
N SER A 974 18.25 -50.59 -10.10
CA SER A 974 18.96 -49.90 -11.20
C SER A 974 18.99 -50.68 -12.53
N THR A 975 19.06 -49.93 -13.64
CA THR A 975 19.72 -50.22 -14.95
C THR A 975 19.35 -51.43 -15.85
N THR A 976 19.54 -51.18 -17.16
CA THR A 976 19.74 -52.10 -18.30
C THR A 976 18.56 -52.86 -18.94
N SER A 977 18.35 -52.52 -20.22
CA SER A 977 17.60 -53.16 -21.32
C SER A 977 18.38 -54.40 -21.89
N PRO A 978 18.00 -55.09 -23.01
CA PRO A 978 17.03 -54.75 -24.08
C PRO A 978 16.21 -55.93 -24.72
N PHE A 979 15.51 -55.63 -25.84
CA PHE A 979 14.88 -56.53 -26.85
C PHE A 979 13.57 -57.26 -26.46
N GLN A 980 12.43 -57.02 -27.13
CA GLN A 980 11.90 -57.58 -28.41
C GLN A 980 11.34 -59.03 -28.27
N THR A 981 10.27 -59.49 -28.96
CA THR A 981 9.51 -58.98 -30.14
C THR A 981 8.10 -59.62 -30.25
N ILE A 982 7.18 -59.03 -31.06
CA ILE A 982 6.08 -59.66 -31.85
C ILE A 982 4.98 -60.45 -31.06
N SER A 983 3.69 -60.07 -30.96
CA SER A 983 2.57 -59.81 -31.93
C SER A 983 1.73 -61.08 -32.28
N PRO A 984 0.60 -61.05 -33.05
CA PRO A 984 -0.76 -61.42 -32.53
C PRO A 984 -1.49 -62.44 -33.49
N PRO A 985 -2.79 -62.38 -33.89
CA PRO A 985 -4.07 -61.84 -33.37
C PRO A 985 -5.28 -62.86 -33.43
N GLU A 986 -6.55 -62.37 -33.52
CA GLU A 986 -7.76 -62.98 -34.17
C GLU A 986 -8.72 -63.92 -33.36
N THR A 987 -10.05 -64.07 -33.61
CA THR A 987 -11.07 -63.26 -34.37
C THR A 987 -12.55 -63.67 -34.04
N ILE A 988 -13.47 -62.67 -34.08
CA ILE A 988 -14.96 -62.62 -34.28
C ILE A 988 -15.84 -63.91 -34.30
N ALA A 989 -17.00 -63.91 -33.58
CA ALA A 989 -18.33 -64.42 -34.07
C ALA A 989 -19.54 -64.20 -33.09
N SER A 990 -20.78 -64.38 -33.59
CA SER A 990 -22.12 -64.40 -32.91
C SER A 990 -23.00 -65.51 -33.59
N PRO A 991 -24.32 -65.80 -33.32
CA PRO A 991 -25.38 -65.03 -32.62
C PRO A 991 -26.41 -65.87 -31.76
N ARG A 992 -27.63 -65.31 -31.55
CA ARG A 992 -28.88 -65.78 -30.87
C ARG A 992 -29.61 -66.97 -31.60
N PRO A 993 -30.78 -67.54 -31.18
CA PRO A 993 -31.82 -67.15 -30.17
C PRO A 993 -32.33 -68.35 -29.27
N ASP A 994 -33.53 -68.48 -28.65
CA ASP A 994 -34.82 -67.72 -28.51
C ASP A 994 -35.70 -68.20 -27.30
N ALA A 995 -36.91 -67.64 -27.16
CA ALA A 995 -38.17 -68.17 -26.54
C ALA A 995 -38.45 -68.10 -25.01
N ALA A 996 -39.76 -68.06 -24.67
CA ALA A 996 -40.42 -68.02 -23.34
C ALA A 996 -41.53 -69.14 -23.27
N PRO A 997 -42.52 -69.27 -22.32
CA PRO A 997 -43.18 -68.27 -21.44
C PRO A 997 -43.63 -68.73 -20.00
N VAL A 998 -44.34 -67.86 -19.24
CA VAL A 998 -45.59 -68.05 -18.41
C VAL A 998 -45.76 -69.33 -17.51
N GLU A 999 -46.26 -69.32 -16.25
CA GLU A 999 -47.26 -68.46 -15.55
C GLU A 999 -47.08 -68.29 -13.99
N THR A 1000 -48.04 -67.57 -13.40
CA THR A 1000 -48.42 -67.17 -12.01
C THR A 1000 -48.83 -68.29 -11.02
N VAL A 1001 -48.78 -68.06 -9.68
CA VAL A 1001 -49.85 -68.36 -8.66
C VAL A 1001 -49.54 -67.91 -7.20
N THR A 1002 -50.62 -67.75 -6.41
CA THR A 1002 -50.88 -67.22 -5.04
C THR A 1002 -50.42 -68.12 -3.84
N SER A 1003 -50.46 -67.83 -2.50
CA SER A 1003 -50.82 -66.66 -1.62
C SER A 1003 -50.65 -66.90 -0.07
N LYS A 1004 -50.58 -65.80 0.73
CA LYS A 1004 -51.25 -65.50 2.05
C LYS A 1004 -50.89 -66.16 3.42
N LEU A 1005 -50.81 -65.27 4.46
CA LEU A 1005 -51.26 -65.37 5.89
C LEU A 1005 -50.56 -66.41 6.85
N GLN A 1006 -50.66 -66.39 8.20
CA GLN A 1006 -51.48 -65.62 9.18
C GLN A 1006 -50.82 -65.35 10.58
N VAL A 1007 -51.46 -64.44 11.34
CA VAL A 1007 -51.27 -63.88 12.71
C VAL A 1007 -51.18 -64.85 13.93
N ALA A 1008 -50.50 -64.43 15.01
CA ALA A 1008 -50.78 -64.78 16.42
C ALA A 1008 -50.35 -63.64 17.40
N HIS A 1009 -50.83 -63.61 18.67
CA HIS A 1009 -50.69 -62.46 19.61
C HIS A 1009 -50.98 -62.85 21.10
N LEU A 1010 -50.33 -62.21 22.11
CA LEU A 1010 -50.77 -61.97 23.53
C LEU A 1010 -49.62 -61.46 24.46
N GLY A 1011 -49.95 -60.77 25.59
CA GLY A 1011 -49.01 -60.19 26.62
C GLY A 1011 -49.08 -60.89 28.00
N PRO A 1012 -48.93 -60.24 29.20
CA PRO A 1012 -48.75 -58.80 29.55
C PRO A 1012 -47.69 -58.50 30.70
N GLU A 1013 -47.70 -57.30 31.32
CA GLU A 1013 -46.84 -56.83 32.46
C GLU A 1013 -47.36 -57.17 33.90
N PRO A 1014 -46.70 -56.79 35.04
CA PRO A 1014 -46.88 -55.43 35.65
C PRO A 1014 -45.80 -54.83 36.65
N SER A 1015 -45.80 -53.48 36.79
CA SER A 1015 -45.66 -52.66 38.05
C SER A 1015 -44.30 -52.35 38.77
N SER A 1016 -44.33 -51.31 39.64
CA SER A 1016 -43.19 -50.59 40.31
C SER A 1016 -43.08 -50.82 41.84
N PRO A 1017 -42.05 -50.31 42.57
CA PRO A 1017 -42.19 -49.07 43.37
C PRO A 1017 -40.88 -48.25 43.68
N CYS A 1018 -40.98 -47.17 44.48
CA CYS A 1018 -39.89 -46.21 44.82
C CYS A 1018 -39.28 -46.39 46.25
N LYS A 1019 -38.11 -45.75 46.54
CA LYS A 1019 -37.84 -44.97 47.79
C LYS A 1019 -36.42 -44.33 47.94
N THR A 1020 -36.38 -43.14 48.58
CA THR A 1020 -35.38 -42.46 49.48
C THR A 1020 -33.87 -42.84 49.48
N GLY A 1021 -32.91 -41.92 49.75
CA GLY A 1021 -32.96 -40.47 50.05
C GLY A 1021 -31.87 -39.98 51.05
N SER A 1022 -31.55 -38.67 51.04
CA SER A 1022 -30.70 -37.89 52.00
C SER A 1022 -29.21 -38.32 52.14
N ASP A 1023 -28.23 -37.56 52.69
CA ASP A 1023 -28.12 -36.21 53.29
C ASP A 1023 -26.67 -35.67 53.08
N GLY A 1024 -26.40 -34.37 53.33
CA GLY A 1024 -25.05 -33.91 53.73
C GLY A 1024 -24.40 -32.75 52.95
N ALA A 1025 -24.18 -31.63 53.64
CA ALA A 1025 -23.26 -30.53 53.34
C ALA A 1025 -22.38 -30.28 54.62
N PRO A 1026 -21.48 -29.28 54.74
CA PRO A 1026 -21.08 -28.21 53.81
C PRO A 1026 -19.53 -27.98 53.76
N ALA A 1027 -19.13 -26.72 53.47
CA ALA A 1027 -17.90 -26.01 53.87
C ALA A 1027 -16.82 -25.71 52.79
N SER A 1028 -16.68 -24.41 52.52
CA SER A 1028 -15.47 -23.70 52.04
C SER A 1028 -14.52 -23.42 53.26
N PRO A 1029 -13.34 -22.74 53.17
CA PRO A 1029 -13.11 -21.46 52.46
C PRO A 1029 -11.70 -21.25 51.83
N ASP A 1030 -11.52 -20.04 51.26
CA ASP A 1030 -10.29 -19.24 51.03
C ASP A 1030 -9.04 -19.85 50.36
N GLY A 1031 -8.32 -19.12 49.49
CA GLY A 1031 -8.54 -17.77 48.94
C GLY A 1031 -7.26 -17.18 48.33
N SER A 1032 -7.33 -16.02 47.64
CA SER A 1032 -6.21 -15.10 47.26
C SER A 1032 -5.01 -15.66 46.44
N SER A 1033 -4.38 -14.96 45.48
CA SER A 1033 -4.51 -13.57 44.99
C SER A 1033 -3.83 -13.40 43.60
N ASN A 1034 -3.82 -12.18 43.06
CA ASN A 1034 -3.40 -11.84 41.68
C ASN A 1034 -1.89 -12.02 41.37
N PRO A 1035 -1.51 -12.12 40.06
CA PRO A 1035 -0.14 -12.36 39.61
C PRO A 1035 0.61 -11.11 39.11
N SER A 1036 1.96 -11.17 39.06
CA SER A 1036 2.79 -10.46 38.06
C SER A 1036 4.30 -10.77 38.18
N ILE A 1037 4.96 -11.12 37.05
CA ILE A 1037 6.42 -10.94 36.77
C ILE A 1037 7.38 -11.84 37.62
N SER A 1038 8.50 -12.40 37.13
CA SER A 1038 9.33 -12.19 35.93
C SER A 1038 9.78 -13.50 35.21
N SER A 1039 10.46 -13.32 34.08
CA SER A 1039 11.04 -14.35 33.19
C SER A 1039 12.34 -15.01 33.66
N SER A 1040 12.55 -16.27 33.27
CA SER A 1040 13.90 -16.79 32.93
C SER A 1040 13.84 -17.91 31.87
N THR A 1041 14.93 -18.06 31.13
CA THR A 1041 15.13 -18.89 29.93
C THR A 1041 15.14 -20.42 30.10
N MET A 1042 14.74 -21.10 29.02
CA MET A 1042 15.15 -22.45 28.56
C MET A 1042 15.04 -23.65 29.51
N GLU A 1043 14.13 -24.56 29.17
CA GLU A 1043 14.44 -26.00 29.19
C GLU A 1043 13.64 -26.73 28.10
N THR A 1044 14.17 -27.84 27.57
CA THR A 1044 13.55 -28.64 26.50
C THR A 1044 12.62 -29.72 27.06
N GLU A 1045 11.31 -29.58 26.84
CA GLU A 1045 10.32 -30.63 27.14
C GLU A 1045 10.33 -31.75 26.07
N PRO A 1046 10.11 -33.03 26.45
CA PRO A 1046 10.26 -34.17 25.56
C PRO A 1046 8.98 -34.56 24.80
N ALA A 1047 9.14 -35.33 23.73
CA ALA A 1047 8.03 -35.92 22.99
C ALA A 1047 7.34 -37.04 23.80
N ASN A 1048 6.17 -36.76 24.37
CA ASN A 1048 5.29 -37.77 24.96
C ASN A 1048 4.24 -38.26 23.96
N THR A 1049 4.35 -39.53 23.55
CA THR A 1049 3.33 -40.24 22.78
C THR A 1049 2.10 -40.55 23.64
N PRO A 1050 0.86 -40.26 23.19
CA PRO A 1050 -0.33 -40.88 23.75
C PRO A 1050 -0.30 -42.38 23.44
N SER A 1051 -0.54 -43.23 24.43
CA SER A 1051 -0.56 -44.69 24.27
C SER A 1051 -1.88 -45.20 23.69
N ASP A 1052 -1.79 -46.19 22.81
CA ASP A 1052 -2.95 -46.97 22.37
C ASP A 1052 -3.62 -47.66 23.56
N ASN A 1053 -4.94 -47.49 23.69
CA ASN A 1053 -5.81 -48.37 24.47
C ASN A 1053 -7.29 -48.20 24.07
N THR A 1054 -7.65 -48.70 22.90
CA THR A 1054 -9.05 -49.06 22.59
C THR A 1054 -9.15 -50.54 22.26
N ALA A 1055 -10.09 -51.23 22.91
CA ALA A 1055 -10.29 -52.66 22.72
C ALA A 1055 -10.85 -52.96 21.32
N PRO A 1056 -10.56 -54.14 20.73
CA PRO A 1056 -11.02 -54.48 19.39
C PRO A 1056 -12.55 -54.63 19.32
N THR A 1057 -13.22 -53.71 18.63
CA THR A 1057 -14.61 -53.85 18.22
C THR A 1057 -14.77 -54.92 17.14
N SER A 1058 -16.00 -55.45 17.03
CA SER A 1058 -16.38 -56.54 16.11
C SER A 1058 -16.18 -56.21 14.63
N PRO A 1059 -16.00 -57.22 13.76
CA PRO A 1059 -15.77 -57.00 12.34
C PRO A 1059 -16.99 -56.42 11.62
N THR A 1060 -16.70 -55.53 10.65
CA THR A 1060 -17.58 -55.10 9.55
C THR A 1060 -18.96 -54.56 9.91
N ASP A 1061 -19.01 -53.31 10.37
CA ASP A 1061 -19.85 -52.33 9.67
C ASP A 1061 -19.06 -51.84 8.46
N MET A 1062 -19.53 -52.12 7.24
CA MET A 1062 -19.02 -51.46 6.04
C MET A 1062 -19.81 -50.16 5.85
N GLU A 1063 -19.18 -49.00 6.07
CA GLU A 1063 -19.73 -47.74 5.57
C GLU A 1063 -19.92 -47.86 4.05
N TRP A 1064 -21.18 -47.74 3.60
CA TRP A 1064 -21.47 -47.73 2.18
C TRP A 1064 -20.87 -46.51 1.50
N SER A 1065 -20.55 -46.64 0.22
CA SER A 1065 -19.95 -45.57 -0.58
C SER A 1065 -20.50 -45.52 -1.99
N PHE A 1066 -20.59 -44.31 -2.56
CA PHE A 1066 -21.07 -44.08 -3.92
C PHE A 1066 -19.95 -43.52 -4.81
N SER A 1067 -19.85 -44.02 -6.04
CA SER A 1067 -19.03 -43.36 -7.07
C SER A 1067 -19.76 -42.16 -7.67
N PHE A 1068 -19.00 -41.24 -8.26
CA PHE A 1068 -19.57 -40.10 -8.98
C PHE A 1068 -20.53 -40.54 -10.10
N GLU A 1069 -20.19 -41.59 -10.85
CA GLU A 1069 -21.06 -42.19 -11.89
C GLU A 1069 -22.45 -42.57 -11.36
N GLN A 1070 -22.53 -43.21 -10.17
CA GLN A 1070 -23.81 -43.64 -9.58
C GLN A 1070 -24.69 -42.43 -9.22
N ILE A 1071 -24.09 -41.39 -8.64
CA ILE A 1071 -24.80 -40.16 -8.23
C ILE A 1071 -25.24 -39.36 -9.45
N LEU A 1072 -24.35 -39.17 -10.44
CA LEU A 1072 -24.61 -38.50 -11.70
C LEU A 1072 -25.78 -39.16 -12.45
N ALA A 1073 -25.71 -40.48 -12.67
CA ALA A 1073 -26.76 -41.23 -13.34
C ALA A 1073 -28.10 -41.18 -12.59
N SER A 1074 -28.08 -41.16 -11.26
CA SER A 1074 -29.31 -41.08 -10.45
C SER A 1074 -29.96 -39.69 -10.51
N LEU A 1075 -29.17 -38.61 -10.42
CA LEU A 1075 -29.70 -37.24 -10.49
C LEU A 1075 -30.13 -36.84 -11.90
N LEU A 1076 -29.49 -37.35 -12.96
CA LEU A 1076 -29.89 -37.11 -14.36
C LEU A 1076 -31.31 -37.62 -14.68
N ASN A 1077 -31.85 -38.55 -13.90
CA ASN A 1077 -33.23 -39.02 -14.05
C ASN A 1077 -34.28 -38.06 -13.46
N GLU A 1078 -33.88 -37.00 -12.75
CA GLU A 1078 -34.77 -36.01 -12.14
C GLU A 1078 -34.72 -34.67 -12.91
N PRO A 1079 -35.62 -34.44 -13.88
CA PRO A 1079 -35.52 -33.28 -14.78
C PRO A 1079 -35.65 -31.92 -14.07
N VAL A 1080 -36.23 -31.89 -12.86
CA VAL A 1080 -36.31 -30.68 -12.02
C VAL A 1080 -34.93 -30.31 -11.45
N LEU A 1081 -34.14 -31.31 -11.01
CA LEU A 1081 -32.77 -31.09 -10.53
C LEU A 1081 -31.84 -30.72 -11.68
N VAL A 1082 -32.00 -31.35 -12.86
CA VAL A 1082 -31.26 -30.98 -14.07
C VAL A 1082 -31.56 -29.53 -14.45
N ARG A 1083 -32.84 -29.13 -14.53
CA ARG A 1083 -33.24 -27.74 -14.83
C ARG A 1083 -32.67 -26.73 -13.82
N PHE A 1084 -32.66 -27.04 -12.53
CA PHE A 1084 -32.13 -26.12 -11.51
C PHE A 1084 -30.60 -25.98 -11.62
N ILE A 1085 -29.86 -27.08 -11.80
CA ILE A 1085 -28.40 -27.04 -11.89
C ILE A 1085 -27.95 -26.41 -13.22
N GLU A 1086 -28.62 -26.70 -14.34
CA GLU A 1086 -28.32 -26.12 -15.66
C GLU A 1086 -28.87 -24.70 -15.87
N LYS A 1087 -29.64 -24.16 -14.90
CA LYS A 1087 -30.18 -22.79 -14.91
C LYS A 1087 -29.09 -21.78 -15.28
N PRO A 1088 -29.28 -20.97 -16.35
CA PRO A 1088 -28.26 -20.03 -16.79
C PRO A 1088 -28.08 -18.91 -15.77
N VAL A 1089 -26.82 -18.60 -15.45
CA VAL A 1089 -26.47 -17.51 -14.52
C VAL A 1089 -26.26 -16.23 -15.32
N ASP A 1090 -27.10 -15.25 -15.08
CA ASP A 1090 -26.89 -13.87 -15.51
C ASP A 1090 -25.72 -13.29 -14.70
N THR A 1091 -24.55 -13.14 -15.36
CA THR A 1091 -23.35 -12.63 -14.71
C THR A 1091 -23.33 -11.12 -14.58
N GLU A 1092 -24.03 -10.40 -15.45
CA GLU A 1092 -24.11 -8.93 -15.39
C GLU A 1092 -24.94 -8.52 -14.16
N ASN A 1093 -26.15 -9.07 -14.00
CA ASN A 1093 -26.98 -8.85 -12.80
C ASN A 1093 -26.37 -9.43 -11.51
N LEU A 1094 -25.34 -10.28 -11.59
CA LEU A 1094 -24.62 -10.81 -10.43
C LEU A 1094 -23.47 -9.90 -10.01
N LEU A 1095 -22.65 -9.44 -10.95
CA LEU A 1095 -21.58 -8.46 -10.69
C LEU A 1095 -22.15 -7.10 -10.28
N ASP A 1096 -23.22 -6.67 -10.93
CA ASP A 1096 -23.84 -5.38 -10.64
C ASP A 1096 -24.55 -5.36 -9.28
N ARG A 1097 -25.00 -6.53 -8.77
CA ARG A 1097 -25.38 -6.71 -7.36
C ARG A 1097 -24.16 -6.67 -6.43
N ALA A 1098 -23.12 -7.47 -6.70
CA ALA A 1098 -21.91 -7.51 -5.87
C ALA A 1098 -21.27 -6.12 -5.72
N ARG A 1099 -21.21 -5.33 -6.80
CA ARG A 1099 -20.80 -3.92 -6.83
C ARG A 1099 -21.65 -3.04 -5.91
N LYS A 1100 -22.98 -3.12 -6.02
CA LYS A 1100 -23.92 -2.33 -5.21
C LYS A 1100 -23.93 -2.71 -3.74
N ASP A 1101 -23.69 -3.98 -3.43
CA ASP A 1101 -23.76 -4.49 -2.05
C ASP A 1101 -22.40 -4.49 -1.35
N GLN A 1102 -21.25 -4.56 -2.05
CA GLN A 1102 -19.93 -4.28 -1.48
C GLN A 1102 -19.78 -2.82 -1.02
N LEU A 1103 -20.53 -1.89 -1.64
CA LEU A 1103 -20.64 -0.50 -1.16
C LEU A 1103 -21.46 -0.39 0.15
N LYS A 1104 -22.43 -1.29 0.38
CA LYS A 1104 -23.28 -1.31 1.57
C LYS A 1104 -22.71 -2.15 2.72
N SER A 1105 -22.03 -3.26 2.43
CA SER A 1105 -21.56 -4.22 3.45
C SER A 1105 -20.55 -3.63 4.44
N ASN A 1106 -19.92 -2.52 4.07
CA ASN A 1106 -19.11 -1.68 4.96
C ASN A 1106 -19.89 -1.30 6.23
N ALA A 1107 -21.20 -1.04 6.11
CA ALA A 1107 -22.06 -0.58 7.18
C ALA A 1107 -22.65 -1.69 8.07
N THR A 1108 -22.50 -2.98 7.74
CA THR A 1108 -23.27 -4.07 8.40
C THR A 1108 -22.43 -5.12 9.12
N ASN A 1109 -21.16 -5.33 8.73
CA ASN A 1109 -20.46 -6.58 9.03
C ASN A 1109 -19.77 -6.68 10.42
N HIS A 1110 -20.25 -5.92 11.41
CA HIS A 1110 -20.03 -6.23 12.84
C HIS A 1110 -21.33 -6.46 13.65
N HIS A 1111 -22.52 -6.18 13.10
CA HIS A 1111 -23.77 -6.27 13.88
C HIS A 1111 -24.31 -7.69 14.13
N CYS A 1112 -23.69 -8.72 13.55
CA CYS A 1112 -24.20 -10.10 13.57
C CYS A 1112 -24.15 -10.79 14.96
N SER A 1113 -23.57 -10.15 15.99
CA SER A 1113 -23.61 -10.63 17.38
C SER A 1113 -24.50 -9.79 18.31
N VAL A 1114 -25.07 -8.66 17.87
CA VAL A 1114 -25.81 -7.72 18.74
C VAL A 1114 -27.30 -7.68 18.40
N SER A 1115 -27.66 -7.73 17.11
CA SER A 1115 -29.07 -7.70 16.67
C SER A 1115 -29.89 -8.89 17.19
N PHE A 1116 -29.24 -9.99 17.58
CA PHE A 1116 -29.90 -11.14 18.20
C PHE A 1116 -30.46 -10.85 19.61
N MET A 1117 -29.85 -9.92 20.38
CA MET A 1117 -30.43 -9.50 21.67
C MET A 1117 -31.60 -8.54 21.49
N PHE A 1118 -31.50 -7.57 20.57
CA PHE A 1118 -32.56 -6.56 20.41
C PHE A 1118 -33.88 -7.16 19.90
N VAL A 1119 -33.82 -8.18 19.04
CA VAL A 1119 -35.01 -8.93 18.59
C VAL A 1119 -35.61 -9.76 19.73
N ILE A 1120 -34.79 -10.34 20.62
CA ILE A 1120 -35.28 -11.08 21.80
C ILE A 1120 -35.98 -10.14 22.81
N SER A 1121 -35.43 -8.95 23.07
CA SER A 1121 -36.09 -7.96 23.95
C SER A 1121 -37.45 -7.51 23.42
N LEU A 1122 -37.60 -7.37 22.09
CA LEU A 1122 -38.89 -7.03 21.46
C LEU A 1122 -39.89 -8.19 21.45
N TYR A 1123 -39.42 -9.45 21.36
CA TYR A 1123 -40.30 -10.61 21.48
C TYR A 1123 -40.81 -10.86 22.92
N PHE A 1124 -40.03 -10.53 23.95
CA PHE A 1124 -40.44 -10.74 25.35
C PHE A 1124 -41.41 -9.69 25.91
N TYR A 1125 -41.54 -8.51 25.30
CA TYR A 1125 -42.50 -7.48 25.74
C TYR A 1125 -43.92 -7.63 25.18
N GLY A 1126 -44.16 -8.61 24.30
CA GLY A 1126 -45.46 -8.81 23.63
C GLY A 1126 -46.55 -9.49 24.47
N SER A 1127 -46.20 -10.18 25.57
CA SER A 1127 -47.08 -11.15 26.23
C SER A 1127 -47.17 -11.02 27.75
N SER A 1128 -47.61 -9.87 28.26
CA SER A 1128 -48.14 -9.77 29.63
C SER A 1128 -49.33 -8.81 29.74
N LYS A 1129 -50.52 -9.32 29.39
CA LYS A 1129 -51.80 -8.64 29.66
C LYS A 1129 -52.95 -9.59 30.05
N TYR A 1130 -52.61 -10.72 30.66
CA TYR A 1130 -53.57 -11.63 31.31
C TYR A 1130 -53.04 -12.09 32.68
N CYS A 1131 -53.97 -12.30 33.62
CA CYS A 1131 -53.80 -12.87 34.97
C CYS A 1131 -52.92 -12.10 35.99
N ARG A 1132 -53.62 -11.23 36.73
CA ARG A 1132 -53.39 -10.84 38.14
C ARG A 1132 -53.10 -12.03 39.08
N ILE A 1133 -52.42 -11.72 40.21
CA ILE A 1133 -52.31 -12.51 41.48
C ILE A 1133 -51.42 -13.76 41.34
N MET A 1134 -50.24 -13.86 41.95
CA MET A 1134 -49.80 -13.38 43.28
C MET A 1134 -48.58 -12.47 43.27
#